data_AF-A0A954M5E3-F1
#
_entry.id   AF-A0A954M5E3-F1
#
_cell.length_a   1.000
_cell.length_b   1.000
_cell.length_c   1.000
_cell.angle_alpha   90.00
_cell.angle_beta   90.00
_cell.angle_gamma   90.00
#
_symmetry.space_group_name_H-M   'P 1'
#
loop_
_entity.id
_entity.type
_entity.pdbx_description
1 polymer ?
#
loop_
_entity_poly.entity_id
_entity_poly.type
_entity_poly.pdbx_seq_one_letter_code
_entity_poly.pdbx_strand_id
1 'polypeptide(L)'
;MSDTEHMTSRQSQDALAALAIRLRQDACQLAQDGRPPAEELLAHLESFLAQEEALAAEVAAAQAREHAAAEARVQEMAQAAEAAKLLREEQTLLVLETLEQLQKIESVEPLPTLRHEQQQATELEALLPFDADHAQEDQFQQLLSGSHRWNHLLKLVTQGSDLSDSEWDQLSRDLRASYDTPLANAALRGKLSLGGHSAVRPGCDLESSRPAAEESPTSPPEAADQTPQSSTGDTAPITEPTSDELSARASEDGNAPSKALPVKPVFSFGSVFDEMTGGGDDALAPNSRGDSVAPVAKEASSPADALHNALFDDEEDEEDADSAILRRQHRFTDPTGVSAELATEIHAADLFQRGELLPELILSLIFEGRSGLAYHLAKCLEAQHQPAHRYFPSWAIRAWTLGNAVLFPTGQLAGRLQEDLAHFHPEEGHEPTTETELAHSLFVRAAALRPAIVAPSSGAARILRTSVITPETTQLFNYCLRIGSYGEKLQGLVPNSFKRGESRASIEQPLQRLKDDVRAWLNESASQSVRYTPATPLFMRAHWSLRTSSTRRYPGEVQLWNQWQDTLQSAQRIITNILTDDDSRVSETRQEMDRLATLTSTNYQLPPLGPSAEMRTYLLQSITFAQRWTTLRNQSRPVDFVPAEVEELRSEIEQRHDSVTAELEVLAARHSSSQVQTAIGCLMLAMDQLRDLVDPDVPADTQEPDARHLMHSELLKIPNLQFAPNWSPDTDAEDLLEQIVRYLAAPNPDWLTAVQLQLAQSHLDAAEKLTTLPVWSRPEQQQLQQVLARYRKEHRDELWKDLQETETLIDEAVKLQIFSEQDRAGFAARLERLRRGLSLSRGSSSDAEEIQQLRQAVERRRSREATLTRERLEQLQSGVSSPKQGWKMDF
;
A
#
# COMPACT_ATOMS: atom_id res chain seq x y z
N MET A 1 -10.06 -53.82 -5.71
CA MET A 1 -9.66 -52.96 -6.85
C MET A 1 -8.15 -52.94 -7.06
N SER A 2 -7.34 -53.02 -5.99
CA SER A 2 -5.86 -53.05 -6.08
C SER A 2 -5.26 -54.18 -6.95
N ASP A 3 -5.76 -55.42 -6.86
CA ASP A 3 -5.10 -56.56 -7.55
C ASP A 3 -5.36 -56.57 -9.07
N THR A 4 -6.50 -56.05 -9.50
CA THR A 4 -6.85 -55.90 -10.93
C THR A 4 -6.13 -54.72 -11.58
N GLU A 5 -5.89 -53.63 -10.84
CA GLU A 5 -5.09 -52.47 -11.29
C GLU A 5 -3.60 -52.83 -11.42
N HIS A 6 -3.08 -53.65 -10.50
CA HIS A 6 -1.69 -54.11 -10.59
C HIS A 6 -1.45 -55.11 -11.73
N MET A 7 -2.43 -55.95 -12.09
CA MET A 7 -2.30 -56.86 -13.24
C MET A 7 -2.36 -56.11 -14.57
N THR A 8 -3.27 -55.14 -14.72
CA THR A 8 -3.41 -54.35 -15.96
C THR A 8 -2.20 -53.42 -16.16
N SER A 9 -1.68 -52.82 -15.08
CA SER A 9 -0.45 -52.02 -15.12
C SER A 9 0.76 -52.85 -15.58
N ARG A 10 0.96 -54.06 -15.04
CA ARG A 10 2.05 -54.94 -15.49
C ARG A 10 1.92 -55.38 -16.94
N GLN A 11 0.72 -55.75 -17.38
CA GLN A 11 0.48 -56.11 -18.78
C GLN A 11 0.75 -54.95 -19.76
N SER A 12 0.40 -53.72 -19.37
CA SER A 12 0.71 -52.52 -20.16
C SER A 12 2.22 -52.24 -20.24
N GLN A 13 2.95 -52.43 -19.12
CA GLN A 13 4.40 -52.24 -19.07
C GLN A 13 5.14 -53.28 -19.92
N ASP A 14 4.70 -54.54 -19.88
CA ASP A 14 5.30 -55.60 -20.69
C ASP A 14 5.04 -55.38 -22.19
N ALA A 15 3.84 -54.90 -22.56
CA ALA A 15 3.50 -54.55 -23.93
C ALA A 15 4.32 -53.35 -24.45
N LEU A 16 4.50 -52.32 -23.61
CA LEU A 16 5.34 -51.15 -23.90
C LEU A 16 6.82 -51.53 -24.09
N ALA A 17 7.34 -52.40 -23.23
CA ALA A 17 8.70 -52.89 -23.34
C ALA A 17 8.92 -53.66 -24.65
N ALA A 18 7.96 -54.51 -25.04
CA ALA A 18 8.01 -55.25 -26.29
C ALA A 18 7.96 -54.32 -27.53
N LEU A 19 7.09 -53.30 -27.50
CA LEU A 19 6.97 -52.29 -28.56
C LEU A 19 8.26 -51.46 -28.69
N ALA A 20 8.85 -51.02 -27.58
CA ALA A 20 10.09 -50.27 -27.58
C ALA A 20 11.27 -51.07 -28.17
N ILE A 21 11.35 -52.37 -27.87
CA ILE A 21 12.36 -53.27 -28.46
C ILE A 21 12.16 -53.36 -29.98
N ARG A 22 10.90 -53.50 -30.44
CA ARG A 22 10.57 -53.64 -31.87
C ARG A 22 10.85 -52.36 -32.65
N LEU A 23 10.47 -51.20 -32.12
CA LEU A 23 10.80 -49.88 -32.71
C LEU A 23 12.30 -49.67 -32.86
N ARG A 24 13.08 -50.09 -31.85
CA ARG A 24 14.54 -49.99 -31.90
C ARG A 24 15.15 -50.91 -32.96
N GLN A 25 14.59 -52.11 -33.15
CA GLN A 25 15.03 -53.02 -34.21
C GLN A 25 14.70 -52.47 -35.60
N ASP A 26 13.50 -51.95 -35.81
CA ASP A 26 13.07 -51.40 -37.10
C ASP A 26 13.81 -50.09 -37.43
N ALA A 27 14.13 -49.25 -36.43
CA ALA A 27 15.00 -48.09 -36.60
C ALA A 27 16.42 -48.48 -37.04
N CYS A 28 16.99 -49.54 -36.46
CA CYS A 28 18.28 -50.08 -36.88
C CYS A 28 18.25 -50.63 -38.31
N GLN A 29 17.17 -51.32 -38.71
CA GLN A 29 17.00 -51.84 -40.07
C GLN A 29 16.83 -50.73 -41.10
N LEU A 30 16.07 -49.68 -40.76
CA LEU A 30 15.92 -48.49 -41.60
C LEU A 30 17.28 -47.81 -41.84
N ALA A 31 18.10 -47.68 -40.79
CA ALA A 31 19.43 -47.08 -40.88
C ALA A 31 20.44 -47.91 -41.70
N GLN A 32 20.30 -49.24 -41.71
CA GLN A 32 21.20 -50.15 -42.42
C GLN A 32 20.80 -50.36 -43.88
N ASP A 33 19.52 -50.61 -44.14
CA ASP A 33 19.03 -51.08 -45.44
C ASP A 33 18.15 -50.05 -46.17
N GLY A 34 17.86 -48.90 -45.56
CA GLY A 34 17.00 -47.86 -46.13
C GLY A 34 15.54 -48.28 -46.34
N ARG A 35 15.10 -49.39 -45.72
CA ARG A 35 13.75 -49.91 -45.85
C ARG A 35 12.83 -49.27 -44.82
N PRO A 36 11.68 -48.71 -45.23
CA PRO A 36 10.70 -48.15 -44.29
C PRO A 36 10.18 -49.24 -43.32
N PRO A 37 9.74 -48.85 -42.11
CA PRO A 37 9.12 -49.79 -41.17
C PRO A 37 7.88 -50.45 -41.79
N ALA A 38 7.57 -51.67 -41.36
CA ALA A 38 6.42 -52.40 -41.87
C ALA A 38 5.10 -51.67 -41.55
N GLU A 39 4.14 -51.67 -42.47
CA GLU A 39 2.81 -51.04 -42.26
C GLU A 39 2.10 -51.58 -41.01
N GLU A 40 2.35 -52.83 -40.63
CA GLU A 40 1.83 -53.44 -39.40
C GLU A 40 2.32 -52.75 -38.11
N LEU A 41 3.53 -52.16 -38.13
CA LEU A 41 4.08 -51.41 -37.00
C LEU A 41 3.41 -50.04 -36.88
N LEU A 42 3.18 -49.37 -38.02
CA LEU A 42 2.48 -48.09 -38.07
C LEU A 42 1.04 -48.24 -37.57
N ALA A 43 0.33 -49.28 -38.01
CA ALA A 43 -1.01 -49.58 -37.50
C ALA A 43 -1.03 -49.90 -36.00
N HIS A 44 0.00 -50.58 -35.47
CA HIS A 44 0.11 -50.82 -34.03
C HIS A 44 0.37 -49.52 -33.25
N LEU A 45 1.22 -48.62 -33.76
CA LEU A 45 1.49 -47.32 -33.14
C LEU A 45 0.24 -46.44 -33.10
N GLU A 46 -0.51 -46.38 -34.20
CA GLU A 46 -1.78 -45.65 -34.26
C GLU A 46 -2.80 -46.21 -33.25
N SER A 47 -2.91 -47.53 -33.15
CA SER A 47 -3.79 -48.17 -32.17
C SER A 47 -3.36 -47.89 -30.72
N PHE A 48 -2.05 -47.76 -30.48
CA PHE A 48 -1.49 -47.48 -29.17
C PHE A 48 -1.72 -46.02 -28.75
N LEU A 49 -1.50 -45.07 -29.67
CA LEU A 49 -1.80 -43.66 -29.45
C LEU A 49 -3.29 -43.44 -29.16
N ALA A 50 -4.18 -44.10 -29.90
CA ALA A 50 -5.62 -44.03 -29.63
C ALA A 50 -6.00 -44.62 -28.25
N GLN A 51 -5.30 -45.67 -27.80
CA GLN A 51 -5.49 -46.22 -26.45
C GLN A 51 -4.96 -45.29 -25.36
N GLU A 52 -3.84 -44.62 -25.59
CA GLU A 52 -3.26 -43.65 -24.67
C GLU A 52 -4.17 -42.43 -24.51
N GLU A 53 -4.70 -41.88 -25.62
CA GLU A 53 -5.67 -40.78 -25.59
C GLU A 53 -6.95 -41.16 -24.83
N ALA A 54 -7.45 -42.39 -25.01
CA ALA A 54 -8.62 -42.89 -24.29
C ALA A 54 -8.36 -43.02 -22.78
N LEU A 55 -7.20 -43.54 -22.38
CA LEU A 55 -6.78 -43.65 -20.98
C LEU A 55 -6.56 -42.28 -20.34
N ALA A 56 -5.95 -41.34 -21.06
CA ALA A 56 -5.77 -39.97 -20.60
C ALA A 56 -7.12 -39.28 -20.35
N ALA A 57 -8.09 -39.45 -21.26
CA ALA A 57 -9.45 -38.94 -21.10
C ALA A 57 -10.16 -39.56 -19.89
N GLU A 58 -9.98 -40.86 -19.63
CA GLU A 58 -10.56 -41.54 -18.48
C GLU A 58 -9.96 -41.07 -17.15
N VAL A 59 -8.64 -40.88 -17.08
CA VAL A 59 -7.94 -40.32 -15.91
C VAL A 59 -8.36 -38.89 -15.65
N ALA A 60 -8.45 -38.04 -16.69
CA ALA A 60 -8.92 -36.67 -16.57
C ALA A 60 -10.37 -36.62 -16.05
N ALA A 61 -11.25 -37.50 -16.54
CA ALA A 61 -12.62 -37.61 -16.06
C ALA A 61 -12.70 -38.09 -14.60
N ALA A 62 -11.82 -39.00 -14.18
CA ALA A 62 -11.76 -39.45 -12.79
C ALA A 62 -11.29 -38.33 -11.84
N GLN A 63 -10.24 -37.59 -12.22
CA GLN A 63 -9.73 -36.44 -11.47
C GLN A 63 -10.77 -35.32 -11.36
N ALA A 64 -11.51 -35.04 -12.44
CA ALA A 64 -12.59 -34.05 -12.42
C ALA A 64 -13.71 -34.43 -11.44
N ARG A 65 -14.09 -35.72 -11.36
CA ARG A 65 -15.08 -36.20 -10.38
C ARG A 65 -14.58 -36.08 -8.94
N GLU A 66 -13.31 -36.38 -8.70
CA GLU A 66 -12.72 -36.25 -7.36
C GLU A 66 -12.63 -34.78 -6.92
N HIS A 67 -12.23 -33.88 -7.83
CA HIS A 67 -12.21 -32.45 -7.58
C HIS A 67 -13.61 -31.90 -7.28
N ALA A 68 -14.62 -32.25 -8.08
CA ALA A 68 -16.00 -31.84 -7.85
C ALA A 68 -16.54 -32.35 -6.49
N ALA A 69 -16.18 -33.58 -6.09
CA ALA A 69 -16.57 -34.12 -4.78
C ALA A 69 -15.86 -33.42 -3.62
N ALA A 70 -14.60 -33.02 -3.78
CA ALA A 70 -13.86 -32.26 -2.78
C ALA A 70 -14.43 -30.83 -2.64
N GLU A 71 -14.74 -30.18 -3.75
CA GLU A 71 -15.34 -28.84 -3.77
C GLU A 71 -16.71 -28.81 -3.09
N ALA A 72 -17.56 -29.82 -3.34
CA ALA A 72 -18.85 -29.96 -2.66
C ALA A 72 -18.70 -30.10 -1.14
N ARG A 73 -17.70 -30.85 -0.65
CA ARG A 73 -17.42 -30.98 0.80
C ARG A 73 -16.94 -29.67 1.43
N VAL A 74 -16.12 -28.90 0.70
CA VAL A 74 -15.66 -27.59 1.19
C VAL A 74 -16.83 -26.60 1.27
N GLN A 75 -17.74 -26.61 0.28
CA GLN A 75 -18.95 -25.80 0.32
C GLN A 75 -19.87 -26.18 1.48
N GLU A 76 -20.06 -27.48 1.75
CA GLU A 76 -20.86 -27.96 2.89
C GLU A 76 -20.25 -27.53 4.23
N MET A 77 -18.92 -27.64 4.39
CA MET A 77 -18.23 -27.15 5.59
C MET A 77 -18.32 -25.63 5.76
N ALA A 78 -18.23 -24.86 4.68
CA ALA A 78 -18.36 -23.41 4.70
C ALA A 78 -19.78 -22.99 5.13
N GLN A 79 -20.82 -23.62 4.57
CA GLN A 79 -22.21 -23.38 4.97
C GLN A 79 -22.47 -23.76 6.43
N ALA A 80 -21.91 -24.87 6.90
CA ALA A 80 -22.02 -25.28 8.30
C ALA A 80 -21.32 -24.29 9.25
N ALA A 81 -20.16 -23.75 8.85
CA ALA A 81 -19.43 -22.75 9.63
C ALA A 81 -20.19 -21.40 9.69
N GLU A 82 -20.79 -20.98 8.59
CA GLU A 82 -21.61 -19.76 8.53
C GLU A 82 -22.88 -19.89 9.38
N ALA A 83 -23.58 -21.03 9.29
CA ALA A 83 -24.74 -21.32 10.13
C ALA A 83 -24.38 -21.33 11.63
N ALA A 84 -23.23 -21.91 12.00
CA ALA A 84 -22.74 -21.90 13.38
C ALA A 84 -22.38 -20.49 13.87
N LYS A 85 -21.86 -19.63 12.99
CA LYS A 85 -21.56 -18.23 13.30
C LYS A 85 -22.84 -17.42 13.56
N LEU A 86 -23.84 -17.54 12.69
CA LEU A 86 -25.13 -16.85 12.87
C LEU A 86 -25.83 -17.28 14.15
N LEU A 87 -25.83 -18.58 14.46
CA LEU A 87 -26.40 -19.09 15.72
C LEU A 87 -25.68 -18.52 16.95
N ARG A 88 -24.35 -18.37 16.89
CA ARG A 88 -23.57 -17.75 17.98
C ARG A 88 -23.89 -16.27 18.13
N GLU A 89 -24.01 -15.52 17.03
CA GLU A 89 -24.38 -14.11 17.07
C GLU A 89 -25.77 -13.90 17.69
N GLU A 90 -26.75 -14.73 17.32
CA GLU A 90 -28.10 -14.70 17.91
C GLU A 90 -28.07 -15.00 19.42
N GLN A 91 -27.29 -16.00 19.83
CA GLN A 91 -27.09 -16.33 21.24
C GLN A 91 -26.42 -15.18 22.02
N THR A 92 -25.39 -14.55 21.45
CA THR A 92 -24.72 -13.40 22.08
C THR A 92 -25.67 -12.21 22.25
N LEU A 93 -26.54 -11.94 21.26
CA LEU A 93 -27.54 -10.88 21.34
C LEU A 93 -28.55 -11.12 22.46
N LEU A 94 -29.05 -12.34 22.61
CA LEU A 94 -29.96 -12.70 23.71
C LEU A 94 -29.31 -12.48 25.09
N VAL A 95 -28.03 -12.85 25.22
CA VAL A 95 -27.30 -12.62 26.48
C VAL A 95 -27.10 -11.13 26.73
N LEU A 96 -26.69 -10.35 25.73
CA LEU A 96 -26.54 -8.89 25.86
C LEU A 96 -27.86 -8.23 26.27
N GLU A 97 -28.99 -8.65 25.71
CA GLU A 97 -30.31 -8.15 26.10
C GLU A 97 -30.61 -8.42 27.57
N THR A 98 -30.33 -9.63 28.07
CA THR A 98 -30.53 -9.95 29.50
C THR A 98 -29.63 -9.12 30.42
N LEU A 99 -28.38 -8.87 30.03
CA LEU A 99 -27.45 -8.04 30.80
C LEU A 99 -27.90 -6.58 30.84
N GLU A 100 -28.33 -6.04 29.70
CA GLU A 100 -28.83 -4.67 29.59
C GLU A 100 -30.09 -4.47 30.44
N GLN A 101 -31.03 -5.43 30.39
CA GLN A 101 -32.22 -5.39 31.24
C GLN A 101 -31.85 -5.42 32.73
N LEU A 102 -30.87 -6.23 33.14
CA LEU A 102 -30.41 -6.29 34.54
C LEU A 102 -29.82 -4.95 35.01
N GLN A 103 -29.05 -4.27 34.15
CA GLN A 103 -28.48 -2.96 34.43
C GLN A 103 -29.55 -1.87 34.58
N LYS A 104 -30.70 -2.01 33.88
CA LYS A 104 -31.83 -1.08 33.96
C LYS A 104 -32.72 -1.26 35.19
N ILE A 105 -32.49 -2.28 36.04
CA ILE A 105 -33.30 -2.46 37.25
C ILE A 105 -32.98 -1.35 38.26
N GLU A 106 -34.00 -0.56 38.61
CA GLU A 106 -33.94 0.44 39.66
C GLU A 106 -34.71 -0.02 40.90
N SER A 107 -34.23 0.40 42.08
CA SER A 107 -34.87 0.12 43.37
C SER A 107 -35.15 1.44 44.08
N VAL A 108 -36.34 1.55 44.69
CA VAL A 108 -36.73 2.71 45.52
C VAL A 108 -35.79 2.88 46.72
N GLU A 109 -35.25 1.78 47.24
CA GLU A 109 -34.29 1.76 48.35
C GLU A 109 -32.90 1.31 47.86
N PRO A 110 -31.80 1.87 48.37
CA PRO A 110 -30.46 1.47 47.95
C PRO A 110 -30.13 0.05 48.43
N LEU A 111 -30.17 -0.92 47.51
CA LEU A 111 -29.84 -2.33 47.76
C LEU A 111 -28.40 -2.61 47.29
N PRO A 112 -27.45 -2.91 48.21
CA PRO A 112 -26.04 -3.12 47.85
C PRO A 112 -25.83 -4.40 47.01
N THR A 113 -26.62 -5.45 47.23
CA THR A 113 -26.54 -6.69 46.44
C THR A 113 -26.98 -6.50 45.00
N LEU A 114 -27.99 -5.67 44.74
CA LEU A 114 -28.38 -5.32 43.36
C LEU A 114 -27.22 -4.65 42.61
N ARG A 115 -26.53 -3.69 43.25
CA ARG A 115 -25.38 -3.00 42.66
C ARG A 115 -24.22 -3.95 42.35
N HIS A 116 -23.98 -4.92 43.23
CA HIS A 116 -22.96 -5.95 43.02
C HIS A 116 -23.28 -6.81 41.78
N GLU A 117 -24.53 -7.22 41.62
CA GLU A 117 -24.96 -8.02 40.46
C GLU A 117 -24.94 -7.20 39.16
N GLN A 118 -25.31 -5.92 39.20
CA GLN A 118 -25.17 -5.00 38.05
C GLN A 118 -23.70 -4.80 37.64
N GLN A 119 -22.80 -4.70 38.61
CA GLN A 119 -21.37 -4.64 38.33
C GLN A 119 -20.86 -5.95 37.70
N GLN A 120 -21.28 -7.11 38.21
CA GLN A 120 -20.93 -8.41 37.61
C GLN A 120 -21.46 -8.56 36.18
N ALA A 121 -22.67 -8.07 35.89
CA ALA A 121 -23.20 -8.05 34.53
C ALA A 121 -22.40 -7.13 33.61
N THR A 122 -21.93 -5.98 34.10
CA THR A 122 -21.05 -5.07 33.33
C THR A 122 -19.68 -5.72 33.05
N GLU A 123 -19.13 -6.43 34.03
CA GLU A 123 -17.87 -7.18 33.86
C GLU A 123 -18.03 -8.32 32.85
N LEU A 124 -19.17 -9.03 32.86
CA LEU A 124 -19.45 -10.10 31.90
C LEU A 124 -19.72 -9.55 30.49
N GLU A 125 -20.42 -8.42 30.37
CA GLU A 125 -20.62 -7.69 29.10
C GLU A 125 -19.29 -7.28 28.47
N ALA A 126 -18.34 -6.80 29.27
CA ALA A 126 -17.00 -6.43 28.80
C ALA A 126 -16.16 -7.63 28.31
N LEU A 127 -16.51 -8.86 28.71
CA LEU A 127 -15.81 -10.10 28.35
C LEU A 127 -16.38 -10.76 27.08
N LEU A 128 -17.65 -10.54 26.75
CA LEU A 128 -18.31 -11.11 25.55
C LEU A 128 -17.61 -10.84 24.21
N PRO A 129 -16.89 -9.72 23.98
CA PRO A 129 -16.20 -9.50 22.71
C PRO A 129 -14.92 -10.33 22.51
N PHE A 130 -14.38 -10.99 23.56
CA PHE A 130 -12.96 -11.35 23.59
C PHE A 130 -12.56 -12.83 23.60
N ASP A 131 -13.44 -13.79 23.89
CA ASP A 131 -13.21 -15.24 23.66
C ASP A 131 -14.31 -16.02 24.40
N ALA A 132 -15.32 -16.52 23.68
CA ALA A 132 -16.39 -17.33 24.26
C ALA A 132 -15.90 -18.72 24.73
N ASP A 133 -14.74 -19.17 24.26
CA ASP A 133 -14.48 -20.60 24.25
C ASP A 133 -13.95 -21.17 25.59
N HIS A 134 -13.33 -20.45 26.53
CA HIS A 134 -12.47 -21.14 27.53
C HIS A 134 -12.59 -20.79 29.03
N ALA A 135 -13.56 -20.00 29.52
CA ALA A 135 -13.67 -19.80 30.99
C ALA A 135 -15.05 -19.49 31.59
N GLN A 136 -16.07 -19.13 30.81
CA GLN A 136 -17.40 -18.78 31.33
C GLN A 136 -18.55 -19.50 30.62
N GLU A 137 -18.25 -20.59 29.92
CA GLU A 137 -19.25 -21.32 29.13
C GLU A 137 -20.44 -21.78 30.00
N ASP A 138 -20.21 -22.19 31.25
CA ASP A 138 -21.31 -22.57 32.16
C ASP A 138 -22.28 -21.42 32.48
N GLN A 139 -21.77 -20.21 32.73
CA GLN A 139 -22.62 -19.05 33.02
C GLN A 139 -23.35 -18.56 31.77
N PHE A 140 -22.68 -18.58 30.62
CA PHE A 140 -23.27 -18.23 29.33
C PHE A 140 -24.38 -19.22 28.94
N GLN A 141 -24.15 -20.53 29.09
CA GLN A 141 -25.15 -21.57 28.86
C GLN A 141 -26.32 -21.48 29.86
N GLN A 142 -26.06 -21.10 31.12
CA GLN A 142 -27.13 -20.85 32.09
C GLN A 142 -27.98 -19.62 31.74
N LEU A 143 -27.37 -18.57 31.19
CA LEU A 143 -28.10 -17.38 30.72
C LEU A 143 -28.97 -17.71 29.51
N LEU A 144 -28.42 -18.44 28.53
CA LEU A 144 -29.15 -18.88 27.35
C LEU A 144 -30.29 -19.84 27.67
N SER A 145 -30.08 -20.78 28.60
CA SER A 145 -31.11 -21.74 29.01
C SER A 145 -32.20 -21.15 29.90
N GLY A 146 -32.10 -19.87 30.28
CA GLY A 146 -33.04 -19.22 31.19
C GLY A 146 -32.88 -19.62 32.66
N SER A 147 -31.95 -20.52 32.99
CA SER A 147 -31.74 -21.08 34.34
C SER A 147 -30.88 -20.18 35.24
N HIS A 148 -30.22 -19.17 34.68
CA HIS A 148 -29.42 -18.24 35.44
C HIS A 148 -30.27 -17.42 36.43
N ARG A 149 -29.70 -17.16 37.62
CA ARG A 149 -30.34 -16.35 38.67
C ARG A 149 -30.79 -14.95 38.21
N TRP A 150 -30.09 -14.36 37.24
CA TRP A 150 -30.48 -13.07 36.63
C TRP A 150 -31.79 -13.17 35.86
N ASN A 151 -32.03 -14.27 35.14
CA ASN A 151 -33.28 -14.50 34.43
C ASN A 151 -34.45 -14.68 35.39
N HIS A 152 -34.24 -15.36 36.52
CA HIS A 152 -35.28 -15.48 37.55
C HIS A 152 -35.65 -14.12 38.16
N LEU A 153 -34.66 -13.26 38.41
CA LEU A 153 -34.89 -11.91 38.91
C LEU A 153 -35.64 -11.06 37.86
N LEU A 154 -35.18 -11.07 36.61
CA LEU A 154 -35.80 -10.34 35.52
C LEU A 154 -37.23 -10.79 35.24
N LYS A 155 -37.49 -12.11 35.22
CA LYS A 155 -38.83 -12.68 35.03
C LYS A 155 -39.79 -12.23 36.13
N LEU A 156 -39.35 -12.21 37.39
CA LEU A 156 -40.18 -11.73 38.50
C LEU A 156 -40.45 -10.21 38.41
N VAL A 157 -39.46 -9.41 38.00
CA VAL A 157 -39.59 -7.95 37.87
C VAL A 157 -40.45 -7.53 36.67
N THR A 158 -40.33 -8.24 35.55
CA THR A 158 -41.05 -7.92 34.30
C THR A 158 -42.46 -8.49 34.26
N GLN A 159 -42.63 -9.76 34.68
CA GLN A 159 -43.87 -10.52 34.50
C GLN A 159 -44.59 -10.80 35.82
N GLY A 160 -44.17 -10.19 36.94
CA GLY A 160 -44.65 -10.53 38.27
C GLY A 160 -46.17 -10.58 38.46
N SER A 161 -46.94 -9.80 37.69
CA SER A 161 -48.42 -9.80 37.71
C SER A 161 -49.06 -10.94 36.92
N ASP A 162 -48.33 -11.53 35.98
CA ASP A 162 -48.85 -12.45 34.96
C ASP A 162 -48.39 -13.89 35.20
N LEU A 163 -47.54 -14.13 36.21
CA LEU A 163 -47.05 -15.45 36.59
C LEU A 163 -48.15 -16.25 37.30
N SER A 164 -48.21 -17.56 37.02
CA SER A 164 -49.04 -18.47 37.80
C SER A 164 -48.52 -18.61 39.24
N ASP A 165 -49.41 -18.90 40.20
CA ASP A 165 -49.04 -19.09 41.61
C ASP A 165 -47.89 -20.11 41.78
N SER A 166 -47.90 -21.19 41.01
CA SER A 166 -46.84 -22.21 41.03
C SER A 166 -45.49 -21.71 40.52
N GLU A 167 -45.48 -20.92 39.44
CA GLU A 167 -44.25 -20.33 38.91
C GLU A 167 -43.72 -19.25 39.84
N TRP A 168 -44.61 -18.46 40.42
CA TRP A 168 -44.27 -17.43 41.39
C TRP A 168 -43.64 -18.05 42.64
N ASP A 169 -44.22 -19.13 43.17
CA ASP A 169 -43.67 -19.87 44.31
C ASP A 169 -42.32 -20.53 44.02
N GLN A 170 -42.10 -20.99 42.78
CA GLN A 170 -40.81 -21.52 42.35
C GLN A 170 -39.75 -20.41 42.25
N LEU A 171 -40.03 -19.33 41.51
CA LEU A 171 -39.13 -18.19 41.38
C LEU A 171 -38.82 -17.54 42.74
N SER A 172 -39.80 -17.45 43.63
CA SER A 172 -39.63 -16.95 45.00
C SER A 172 -38.67 -17.80 45.82
N ARG A 173 -38.76 -19.14 45.71
CA ARG A 173 -37.81 -20.06 46.35
C ARG A 173 -36.41 -19.93 45.76
N ASP A 174 -36.30 -19.89 44.44
CA ASP A 174 -35.02 -19.83 43.75
C ASP A 174 -34.30 -18.49 44.00
N LEU A 175 -35.04 -17.39 44.05
CA LEU A 175 -34.51 -16.07 44.41
C LEU A 175 -34.06 -15.99 45.87
N ARG A 176 -34.84 -16.55 46.81
CA ARG A 176 -34.44 -16.60 48.23
C ARG A 176 -33.25 -17.51 48.48
N ALA A 177 -33.03 -18.51 47.62
CA ALA A 177 -31.84 -19.36 47.66
C ALA A 177 -30.61 -18.65 47.08
N SER A 178 -30.80 -17.79 46.07
CA SER A 178 -29.70 -17.17 45.31
C SER A 178 -29.26 -15.79 45.82
N TYR A 179 -30.15 -15.06 46.51
CA TYR A 179 -29.94 -13.66 46.92
C TYR A 179 -30.19 -13.44 48.42
N ASP A 180 -29.72 -12.30 48.91
CA ASP A 180 -29.97 -11.90 50.29
C ASP A 180 -31.45 -11.53 50.51
N THR A 181 -31.90 -11.68 51.76
CA THR A 181 -33.30 -11.43 52.15
C THR A 181 -33.82 -10.03 51.76
N PRO A 182 -33.03 -8.95 51.82
CA PRO A 182 -33.45 -7.62 51.35
C PRO A 182 -33.80 -7.58 49.85
N LEU A 183 -32.94 -8.09 48.97
CA LEU A 183 -33.16 -8.06 47.52
C LEU A 183 -34.32 -8.97 47.10
N ALA A 184 -34.36 -10.19 47.64
CA ALA A 184 -35.46 -11.12 47.36
C ALA A 184 -36.81 -10.54 47.80
N ASN A 185 -36.88 -9.91 48.98
CA ASN A 185 -38.12 -9.27 49.45
C ASN A 185 -38.48 -8.02 48.65
N ALA A 186 -37.51 -7.24 48.17
CA ALA A 186 -37.77 -6.10 47.32
C ALA A 186 -38.37 -6.53 45.98
N ALA A 187 -37.82 -7.57 45.35
CA ALA A 187 -38.35 -8.15 44.12
C ALA A 187 -39.78 -8.70 44.33
N LEU A 188 -40.00 -9.51 45.37
CA LEU A 188 -41.32 -10.12 45.67
C LEU A 188 -42.40 -9.09 46.04
N ARG A 189 -42.01 -7.92 46.55
CA ARG A 189 -42.94 -6.83 46.88
C ARG A 189 -43.19 -5.88 45.71
N GLY A 190 -42.61 -6.14 44.53
CA GLY A 190 -42.72 -5.25 43.37
C GLY A 190 -42.06 -3.88 43.58
N LYS A 191 -41.02 -3.79 44.43
CA LYS A 191 -40.28 -2.54 44.68
C LYS A 191 -39.15 -2.29 43.67
N LEU A 192 -38.89 -3.26 42.79
CA LEU A 192 -37.93 -3.16 41.70
C LEU A 192 -38.68 -2.87 40.40
N SER A 193 -38.16 -1.95 39.59
CA SER A 193 -38.75 -1.60 38.29
C SER A 193 -37.65 -1.43 37.25
N LEU A 194 -37.93 -1.84 36.01
CA LEU A 194 -37.05 -1.51 34.87
C LEU A 194 -37.21 -0.03 34.54
N GLY A 195 -36.09 0.72 34.57
CA GLY A 195 -36.04 2.15 34.31
C GLY A 195 -36.78 2.52 33.02
N GLY A 196 -37.82 3.35 33.14
CA GLY A 196 -38.64 3.82 32.02
C GLY A 196 -40.14 3.60 32.18
N HIS A 197 -40.59 2.72 33.08
CA HIS A 197 -42.00 2.51 33.39
C HIS A 197 -42.37 2.94 34.81
N SER A 198 -42.08 4.20 35.16
CA SER A 198 -42.70 4.83 36.33
C SER A 198 -44.16 5.16 35.99
N ALA A 199 -45.03 4.15 36.02
CA ALA A 199 -46.47 4.36 36.08
C ALA A 199 -46.79 4.96 37.45
N VAL A 200 -46.74 6.29 37.54
CA VAL A 200 -47.33 7.06 38.63
C VAL A 200 -48.80 6.62 38.74
N ARG A 201 -49.11 5.78 39.71
CA ARG A 201 -50.47 5.64 40.24
C ARG A 201 -50.64 6.70 41.33
N PRO A 202 -51.43 7.76 41.11
CA PRO A 202 -51.69 8.74 42.15
C PRO A 202 -52.79 8.24 43.09
N GLY A 203 -52.49 8.25 44.38
CA GLY A 203 -53.48 8.46 45.43
C GLY A 203 -54.18 7.23 45.97
N CYS A 204 -53.69 6.71 47.10
CA CYS A 204 -54.57 6.26 48.17
C CYS A 204 -53.82 6.41 49.51
N ASP A 205 -53.77 7.65 50.01
CA ASP A 205 -53.45 7.95 51.39
C ASP A 205 -54.68 7.65 52.25
N LEU A 206 -54.52 6.77 53.25
CA LEU A 206 -55.31 6.81 54.48
C LEU A 206 -54.40 6.47 55.66
N GLU A 207 -54.06 7.53 56.41
CA GLU A 207 -53.39 7.48 57.70
C GLU A 207 -54.27 6.83 58.80
N SER A 208 -53.58 6.07 59.65
CA SER A 208 -53.73 6.01 61.11
C SER A 208 -55.10 5.68 61.73
N SER A 209 -55.18 4.54 62.45
CA SER A 209 -55.50 4.50 63.89
C SER A 209 -55.48 3.06 64.45
N ARG A 210 -54.64 2.82 65.47
CA ARG A 210 -54.80 1.76 66.50
C ARG A 210 -56.01 2.15 67.40
N PRO A 211 -56.75 1.28 68.13
CA PRO A 211 -56.23 0.09 68.82
C PRO A 211 -57.17 -1.12 69.07
N ALA A 212 -56.52 -2.20 69.57
CA ALA A 212 -56.97 -3.17 70.58
C ALA A 212 -58.10 -4.20 70.30
N ALA A 213 -57.74 -5.42 70.72
CA ALA A 213 -58.56 -6.49 71.32
C ALA A 213 -59.45 -7.38 70.42
N GLU A 214 -59.04 -8.66 70.46
CA GLU A 214 -59.86 -9.84 70.73
C GLU A 214 -60.76 -10.47 69.63
N GLU A 215 -60.53 -11.78 69.53
CA GLU A 215 -61.47 -12.85 69.18
C GLU A 215 -61.77 -13.14 67.69
N SER A 216 -61.05 -14.16 67.19
CA SER A 216 -61.58 -15.28 66.39
C SER A 216 -63.00 -15.69 66.83
N PRO A 217 -63.86 -16.35 66.02
CA PRO A 217 -63.52 -17.34 64.97
C PRO A 217 -64.37 -17.14 63.69
N THR A 218 -64.17 -17.83 62.56
CA THR A 218 -64.60 -19.21 62.34
C THR A 218 -64.27 -19.57 60.89
N SER A 219 -63.68 -20.75 60.72
CA SER A 219 -63.38 -21.42 59.46
C SER A 219 -64.67 -22.00 58.80
N PRO A 220 -64.57 -22.94 57.83
CA PRO A 220 -64.74 -22.83 56.37
C PRO A 220 -66.01 -23.66 55.97
N PRO A 221 -66.15 -24.48 54.89
CA PRO A 221 -65.36 -24.82 53.70
C PRO A 221 -66.23 -24.75 52.40
N GLU A 222 -65.85 -25.21 51.19
CA GLU A 222 -65.82 -26.61 50.78
C GLU A 222 -65.64 -26.73 49.25
N ALA A 223 -64.69 -27.60 48.84
CA ALA A 223 -64.65 -28.57 47.73
C ALA A 223 -65.11 -28.16 46.29
N ALA A 224 -64.71 -28.83 45.20
CA ALA A 224 -63.59 -29.68 44.80
C ALA A 224 -63.86 -30.04 43.32
N ASP A 225 -62.79 -30.43 42.62
CA ASP A 225 -62.72 -31.57 41.69
C ASP A 225 -63.05 -31.46 40.18
N GLN A 226 -62.06 -31.98 39.43
CA GLN A 226 -62.09 -32.85 38.24
C GLN A 226 -62.16 -32.26 36.81
N THR A 227 -61.04 -32.49 36.10
CA THR A 227 -60.75 -32.74 34.67
C THR A 227 -61.61 -33.87 34.04
N PRO A 228 -61.44 -34.32 32.75
CA PRO A 228 -60.83 -33.77 31.50
C PRO A 228 -61.68 -34.03 30.21
N GLN A 229 -61.23 -33.60 29.00
CA GLN A 229 -61.12 -34.37 27.72
C GLN A 229 -61.27 -33.55 26.39
N SER A 230 -60.37 -33.90 25.44
CA SER A 230 -60.38 -33.92 23.95
C SER A 230 -61.26 -32.98 23.09
N SER A 231 -60.69 -32.45 21.98
CA SER A 231 -60.90 -32.96 20.61
C SER A 231 -60.25 -32.07 19.52
N THR A 232 -59.99 -32.71 18.39
CA THR A 232 -59.38 -32.31 17.11
C THR A 232 -60.21 -31.37 16.21
N GLY A 233 -59.57 -30.65 15.27
CA GLY A 233 -60.25 -30.06 14.11
C GLY A 233 -59.34 -29.32 13.10
N ASP A 234 -59.27 -29.86 11.88
CA ASP A 234 -58.61 -29.41 10.64
C ASP A 234 -59.12 -28.08 10.04
N THR A 235 -58.31 -27.40 9.20
CA THR A 235 -58.73 -26.99 7.83
C THR A 235 -57.56 -26.64 6.89
N ALA A 236 -57.74 -26.99 5.59
CA ALA A 236 -56.82 -26.94 4.46
C ALA A 236 -57.10 -25.76 3.47
N PRO A 237 -56.33 -25.58 2.36
CA PRO A 237 -56.31 -24.38 1.50
C PRO A 237 -56.93 -24.54 0.08
N ILE A 238 -56.95 -23.43 -0.72
CA ILE A 238 -57.51 -23.28 -2.09
C ILE A 238 -56.40 -22.65 -3.00
N THR A 239 -55.84 -23.29 -4.04
CA THR A 239 -56.16 -23.49 -5.49
C THR A 239 -56.07 -22.30 -6.49
N GLU A 240 -55.41 -22.59 -7.62
CA GLU A 240 -55.05 -21.81 -8.84
C GLU A 240 -56.24 -21.46 -9.79
N PRO A 241 -56.03 -20.87 -11.02
CA PRO A 241 -55.64 -21.65 -12.21
C PRO A 241 -54.81 -20.94 -13.34
N THR A 242 -54.50 -21.76 -14.35
CA THR A 242 -53.61 -21.78 -15.54
C THR A 242 -54.07 -21.06 -16.84
N SER A 243 -53.18 -20.89 -17.83
CA SER A 243 -53.41 -21.20 -19.29
C SER A 243 -52.13 -21.13 -20.19
N ASP A 244 -52.06 -22.05 -21.18
CA ASP A 244 -51.08 -22.26 -22.27
C ASP A 244 -51.31 -21.40 -23.54
N GLU A 245 -50.30 -21.24 -24.41
CA GLU A 245 -50.27 -21.69 -25.85
C GLU A 245 -49.22 -20.99 -26.78
N LEU A 246 -48.40 -21.84 -27.45
CA LEU A 246 -47.89 -21.87 -28.84
C LEU A 246 -47.86 -20.62 -29.77
N SER A 247 -46.71 -20.38 -30.44
CA SER A 247 -46.58 -20.36 -31.93
C SER A 247 -45.16 -20.09 -32.46
N ALA A 248 -44.88 -20.66 -33.64
CA ALA A 248 -43.62 -20.62 -34.38
C ALA A 248 -43.78 -19.95 -35.77
N ARG A 249 -42.62 -19.67 -36.41
CA ARG A 249 -42.29 -19.52 -37.85
C ARG A 249 -42.18 -18.13 -38.54
N ALA A 250 -40.91 -17.86 -38.95
CA ALA A 250 -40.38 -17.80 -40.34
C ALA A 250 -40.31 -16.48 -41.15
N SER A 251 -39.22 -16.42 -41.94
CA SER A 251 -38.94 -15.65 -43.18
C SER A 251 -38.50 -14.19 -43.05
N GLU A 252 -37.73 -13.60 -43.96
CA GLU A 252 -36.63 -13.94 -44.88
C GLU A 252 -36.28 -12.59 -45.56
N ASP A 253 -35.03 -12.45 -46.03
CA ASP A 253 -34.57 -11.58 -47.12
C ASP A 253 -34.64 -10.04 -47.07
N GLY A 254 -33.45 -9.45 -47.15
CA GLY A 254 -33.08 -8.64 -48.32
C GLY A 254 -32.95 -7.13 -48.11
N ASN A 255 -31.75 -6.59 -48.43
CA ASN A 255 -31.50 -5.65 -49.54
C ASN A 255 -30.41 -4.59 -49.20
N ALA A 256 -29.21 -4.77 -49.75
CA ALA A 256 -28.29 -3.69 -50.15
C ALA A 256 -28.72 -3.24 -51.58
N PRO A 257 -28.37 -2.06 -52.15
CA PRO A 257 -27.05 -1.41 -52.06
C PRO A 257 -27.03 0.14 -52.14
N SER A 258 -25.86 0.77 -51.97
CA SER A 258 -25.46 1.94 -52.78
C SER A 258 -23.97 2.25 -52.68
N LYS A 259 -23.35 2.37 -53.87
CA LYS A 259 -22.02 2.91 -54.13
C LYS A 259 -22.07 4.45 -54.09
N ALA A 260 -21.07 5.09 -53.49
CA ALA A 260 -20.64 6.44 -53.85
C ALA A 260 -19.13 6.61 -53.59
N LEU A 261 -18.50 7.36 -54.49
CA LEU A 261 -17.06 7.59 -54.68
C LEU A 261 -16.40 8.38 -53.54
N PRO A 262 -15.09 8.20 -53.26
CA PRO A 262 -14.37 9.11 -52.39
C PRO A 262 -13.80 10.32 -53.15
N VAL A 263 -14.10 11.51 -52.63
CA VAL A 263 -13.45 12.80 -52.97
C VAL A 263 -12.23 12.97 -52.07
N LYS A 264 -11.08 13.32 -52.65
CA LYS A 264 -9.84 13.67 -51.93
C LYS A 264 -9.93 15.05 -51.27
N PRO A 265 -9.33 15.22 -50.08
CA PRO A 265 -8.34 16.29 -49.85
C PRO A 265 -7.06 15.66 -49.22
N VAL A 266 -5.86 15.73 -49.81
CA VAL A 266 -4.88 16.84 -49.86
C VAL A 266 -4.59 17.46 -48.50
N PHE A 267 -3.37 17.19 -47.98
CA PHE A 267 -2.49 17.86 -46.98
C PHE A 267 -1.85 16.74 -46.11
N SER A 268 -0.70 16.13 -46.42
CA SER A 268 0.70 16.58 -46.56
C SER A 268 1.34 17.18 -45.30
N PHE A 269 1.87 16.32 -44.41
CA PHE A 269 3.01 16.65 -43.55
C PHE A 269 4.30 16.11 -44.21
N GLY A 270 5.25 17.00 -44.42
CA GLY A 270 6.48 16.76 -45.17
C GLY A 270 7.48 15.91 -44.38
N SER A 271 7.93 14.85 -45.04
CA SER A 271 9.21 14.20 -44.81
C SER A 271 10.35 15.11 -45.26
N VAL A 272 11.37 15.28 -44.41
CA VAL A 272 12.67 15.83 -44.80
C VAL A 272 13.73 14.83 -44.34
N PHE A 273 14.09 13.91 -45.22
CA PHE A 273 15.42 13.33 -45.36
C PHE A 273 15.42 12.60 -46.70
N ASP A 274 16.11 13.16 -47.70
CA ASP A 274 17.35 12.52 -48.14
C ASP A 274 18.14 13.38 -49.14
N GLU A 275 19.44 13.12 -49.10
CA GLU A 275 20.31 12.92 -50.25
C GLU A 275 21.40 13.94 -50.63
N MET A 276 22.59 13.33 -50.77
CA MET A 276 23.71 13.59 -51.68
C MET A 276 24.92 14.34 -51.10
N THR A 277 26.18 13.93 -51.29
CA THR A 277 26.83 12.84 -52.06
C THR A 277 28.34 12.96 -51.83
N GLY A 278 29.08 11.87 -52.06
CA GLY A 278 30.52 11.88 -52.40
C GLY A 278 31.39 11.19 -51.34
N GLY A 279 32.14 10.12 -51.58
CA GLY A 279 32.74 9.61 -52.82
C GLY A 279 34.25 9.87 -52.78
N GLY A 280 35.07 8.80 -52.75
CA GLY A 280 36.52 8.91 -52.99
C GLY A 280 37.39 7.85 -52.31
N ASP A 281 37.84 6.88 -53.10
CA ASP A 281 38.93 5.92 -52.86
C ASP A 281 40.28 6.59 -52.48
N ASP A 282 41.13 5.92 -51.70
CA ASP A 282 42.41 5.33 -52.15
C ASP A 282 43.43 5.00 -51.01
N ALA A 283 43.88 3.74 -51.05
CA ALA A 283 45.26 3.25 -51.00
C ALA A 283 46.30 3.63 -49.89
N LEU A 284 46.75 2.55 -49.22
CA LEU A 284 48.16 2.12 -49.04
C LEU A 284 49.17 2.95 -48.19
N ALA A 285 49.35 2.45 -46.94
CA ALA A 285 50.62 1.96 -46.36
C ALA A 285 51.73 3.00 -45.95
N PRO A 286 52.87 2.57 -45.32
CA PRO A 286 53.13 2.81 -43.89
C PRO A 286 54.48 3.49 -43.60
N ASN A 287 54.70 4.02 -42.38
CA ASN A 287 55.92 3.80 -41.57
C ASN A 287 56.14 4.77 -40.39
N SER A 288 56.54 4.15 -39.27
CA SER A 288 57.75 4.43 -38.48
C SER A 288 57.77 5.49 -37.37
N ARG A 289 58.27 4.98 -36.22
CA ARG A 289 59.28 5.55 -35.31
C ARG A 289 58.87 6.79 -34.50
N GLY A 290 58.44 6.51 -33.28
CA GLY A 290 59.26 6.69 -32.07
C GLY A 290 59.69 8.11 -31.73
N ASP A 291 59.21 8.60 -30.58
CA ASP A 291 60.09 9.32 -29.68
C ASP A 291 59.68 9.21 -28.23
N SER A 292 60.73 9.14 -27.41
CA SER A 292 60.76 8.97 -25.97
C SER A 292 60.43 10.30 -25.29
N VAL A 293 59.41 10.33 -24.43
CA VAL A 293 59.17 11.47 -23.52
C VAL A 293 59.05 10.96 -22.09
N ALA A 294 59.83 11.62 -21.23
CA ALA A 294 59.99 11.41 -19.80
C ALA A 294 58.67 11.47 -19.00
N PRO A 295 58.62 10.88 -17.79
CA PRO A 295 57.41 10.85 -16.99
C PRO A 295 57.09 12.26 -16.47
N VAL A 296 56.09 12.89 -17.07
CA VAL A 296 55.38 14.03 -16.49
C VAL A 296 54.64 13.50 -15.26
N ALA A 297 54.82 14.19 -14.13
CA ALA A 297 54.13 13.90 -12.90
C ALA A 297 52.61 13.87 -13.17
N LYS A 298 51.97 12.73 -12.90
CA LYS A 298 50.52 12.59 -12.85
C LYS A 298 50.00 13.58 -11.81
N GLU A 299 49.53 14.73 -12.28
CA GLU A 299 48.53 15.49 -11.53
C GLU A 299 47.37 14.53 -11.27
N ALA A 300 46.93 14.48 -10.01
CA ALA A 300 45.79 13.66 -9.63
C ALA A 300 44.61 14.10 -10.49
N SER A 301 44.15 13.24 -11.40
CA SER A 301 42.95 13.52 -12.19
C SER A 301 41.82 13.83 -11.22
N SER A 302 40.99 14.80 -11.57
CA SER A 302 39.81 15.08 -10.76
C SER A 302 39.03 13.77 -10.62
N PRO A 303 38.52 13.42 -9.43
CA PRO A 303 37.71 12.22 -9.26
C PRO A 303 36.43 12.24 -10.14
N ALA A 304 35.99 13.43 -10.60
CA ALA A 304 34.96 13.55 -11.65
C ALA A 304 35.42 13.01 -13.01
N ASP A 305 36.68 13.26 -13.40
CA ASP A 305 37.27 12.72 -14.64
C ASP A 305 37.46 11.19 -14.55
N ALA A 306 37.72 10.68 -13.34
CA ALA A 306 37.81 9.24 -13.08
C ALA A 306 36.46 8.53 -13.24
N LEU A 307 35.35 9.19 -12.88
CA LEU A 307 34.00 8.64 -13.08
C LEU A 307 33.62 8.62 -14.57
N HIS A 308 33.92 9.70 -15.30
CA HIS A 308 33.67 9.76 -16.74
C HIS A 308 34.48 8.67 -17.47
N ASN A 309 35.78 8.54 -17.18
CA ASN A 309 36.60 7.52 -17.84
C ASN A 309 36.25 6.07 -17.43
N ALA A 310 35.65 5.85 -16.26
CA ALA A 310 35.27 4.51 -15.82
C ALA A 310 33.96 3.97 -16.45
N LEU A 311 33.08 4.86 -16.89
CA LEU A 311 31.76 4.52 -17.44
C LEU A 311 31.73 4.40 -18.97
N PHE A 312 32.74 4.93 -19.67
CA PHE A 312 32.75 4.99 -21.15
C PHE A 312 33.86 4.15 -21.81
N ASP A 313 34.57 3.31 -21.05
CA ASP A 313 35.44 2.26 -21.59
C ASP A 313 34.69 0.91 -21.52
N ASP A 314 34.33 0.40 -22.70
CA ASP A 314 33.83 -0.94 -23.05
C ASP A 314 32.29 -1.24 -23.07
N GLU A 315 31.91 -1.87 -24.19
CA GLU A 315 30.76 -2.73 -24.52
C GLU A 315 29.42 -2.12 -25.02
N GLU A 316 29.15 -2.37 -26.30
CA GLU A 316 27.83 -2.38 -26.93
C GLU A 316 27.12 -3.69 -26.53
N ASP A 317 26.09 -3.67 -25.67
CA ASP A 317 25.20 -4.83 -25.49
C ASP A 317 23.80 -4.50 -24.95
N GLU A 318 22.87 -5.39 -25.31
CA GLU A 318 21.41 -5.51 -25.12
C GLU A 318 20.66 -4.49 -24.22
N GLU A 319 19.69 -3.80 -24.82
CA GLU A 319 18.76 -2.89 -24.13
C GLU A 319 17.85 -3.63 -23.14
N ASP A 320 18.10 -3.48 -21.83
CA ASP A 320 17.20 -3.91 -20.76
C ASP A 320 15.86 -3.13 -20.83
N ALA A 321 14.73 -3.86 -20.94
CA ALA A 321 13.37 -3.31 -21.01
C ALA A 321 13.00 -2.41 -19.82
N ASP A 322 13.62 -2.63 -18.65
CA ASP A 322 13.42 -1.84 -17.43
C ASP A 322 13.85 -0.37 -17.61
N SER A 323 14.83 -0.12 -18.47
CA SER A 323 15.28 1.24 -18.82
C SER A 323 14.30 1.96 -19.74
N ALA A 324 13.48 1.23 -20.51
CA ALA A 324 12.59 1.81 -21.52
C ALA A 324 11.41 2.57 -20.93
N ILE A 325 10.86 2.15 -19.78
CA ILE A 325 9.72 2.83 -19.13
C ILE A 325 10.15 4.20 -18.58
N LEU A 326 11.29 4.24 -17.89
CA LEU A 326 11.87 5.49 -17.40
C LEU A 326 12.38 6.34 -18.56
N ARG A 327 12.99 5.75 -19.61
CA ARG A 327 13.37 6.51 -20.83
C ARG A 327 12.16 7.05 -21.60
N ARG A 328 11.00 6.37 -21.60
CA ARG A 328 9.73 6.90 -22.14
C ARG A 328 9.21 8.07 -21.32
N GLN A 329 9.30 8.00 -19.99
CA GLN A 329 8.96 9.11 -19.10
C GLN A 329 10.00 10.26 -19.12
N HIS A 330 11.26 9.96 -19.44
CA HIS A 330 12.38 10.91 -19.45
C HIS A 330 12.82 11.33 -20.86
N ARG A 331 12.01 11.07 -21.90
CA ARG A 331 12.28 11.46 -23.29
C ARG A 331 12.29 12.98 -23.52
N PHE A 332 12.01 13.77 -22.47
CA PHE A 332 12.02 15.23 -22.46
C PHE A 332 13.10 15.77 -21.51
N THR A 333 14.37 15.47 -21.80
CA THR A 333 15.53 16.18 -21.20
C THR A 333 16.00 17.36 -22.05
N ASP A 334 15.35 17.62 -23.18
CA ASP A 334 15.73 18.76 -24.02
C ASP A 334 15.39 20.08 -23.30
N PRO A 335 16.38 20.97 -23.09
CA PRO A 335 16.21 22.26 -22.42
C PRO A 335 15.43 23.29 -23.27
N THR A 336 14.73 22.84 -24.32
CA THR A 336 14.06 23.67 -25.33
C THR A 336 12.54 23.49 -25.33
N GLY A 337 11.97 23.04 -24.20
CA GLY A 337 10.52 22.88 -24.02
C GLY A 337 9.81 24.17 -23.61
N VAL A 338 8.49 24.19 -23.79
CA VAL A 338 7.60 25.28 -23.36
C VAL A 338 7.72 25.51 -21.85
N SER A 339 7.95 24.45 -21.06
CA SER A 339 8.17 24.57 -19.62
C SER A 339 9.43 25.37 -19.26
N ALA A 340 10.51 25.27 -20.05
CA ALA A 340 11.75 26.01 -19.82
C ALA A 340 11.56 27.51 -20.13
N GLU A 341 10.87 27.83 -21.23
CA GLU A 341 10.52 29.22 -21.59
C GLU A 341 9.66 29.86 -20.49
N LEU A 342 8.58 29.19 -20.06
CA LEU A 342 7.73 29.64 -18.96
C LEU A 342 8.51 29.80 -17.66
N ALA A 343 9.41 28.87 -17.33
CA ALA A 343 10.24 28.97 -16.13
C ALA A 343 11.19 30.19 -16.18
N THR A 344 11.79 30.48 -17.35
CA THR A 344 12.62 31.69 -17.50
C THR A 344 11.80 32.97 -17.35
N GLU A 345 10.57 33.00 -17.88
CA GLU A 345 9.65 34.13 -17.74
C GLU A 345 9.24 34.31 -16.27
N ILE A 346 8.85 33.24 -15.58
CA ILE A 346 8.49 33.26 -14.15
C ILE A 346 9.67 33.74 -13.30
N HIS A 347 10.88 33.28 -13.60
CA HIS A 347 12.07 33.70 -12.86
C HIS A 347 12.31 35.22 -13.00
N ALA A 348 12.08 35.77 -14.20
CA ALA A 348 12.20 37.21 -14.48
C ALA A 348 10.99 38.05 -14.04
N ALA A 349 9.82 37.43 -13.80
CA ALA A 349 8.56 38.10 -13.54
C ALA A 349 8.39 38.56 -12.07
N ASP A 350 7.57 39.60 -11.89
CA ASP A 350 7.13 40.10 -10.58
C ASP A 350 6.18 39.10 -9.88
N LEU A 351 6.06 39.19 -8.55
CA LEU A 351 5.24 38.29 -7.72
C LEU A 351 3.79 38.11 -8.22
N PHE A 352 3.17 39.16 -8.77
CA PHE A 352 1.81 39.09 -9.29
C PHE A 352 1.72 38.23 -10.57
N GLN A 353 2.64 38.45 -11.51
CA GLN A 353 2.71 37.71 -12.77
C GLN A 353 3.09 36.23 -12.54
N ARG A 354 3.94 35.95 -11.55
CA ARG A 354 4.27 34.58 -11.15
C ARG A 354 3.02 33.77 -10.79
N GLY A 355 2.05 34.38 -10.10
CA GLY A 355 0.80 33.72 -9.74
C GLY A 355 -0.07 33.33 -10.94
N GLU A 356 0.07 34.00 -12.09
CA GLU A 356 -0.67 33.67 -13.30
C GLU A 356 0.03 32.61 -14.16
N LEU A 357 1.36 32.65 -14.22
CA LEU A 357 2.18 31.76 -15.05
C LEU A 357 2.46 30.38 -14.40
N LEU A 358 2.49 30.30 -13.07
CA LEU A 358 2.76 29.04 -12.36
C LEU A 358 1.75 27.92 -12.66
N PRO A 359 0.42 28.19 -12.71
CA PRO A 359 -0.55 27.20 -13.16
C PRO A 359 -0.28 26.67 -14.57
N GLU A 360 0.10 27.55 -15.51
CA GLU A 360 0.44 27.15 -16.89
C GLU A 360 1.69 26.27 -16.92
N LEU A 361 2.72 26.61 -16.14
CA LEU A 361 3.93 25.79 -16.00
C LEU A 361 3.59 24.38 -15.48
N ILE A 362 2.70 24.25 -14.50
CA ILE A 362 2.25 22.94 -13.99
C ILE A 362 1.61 22.11 -15.11
N LEU A 363 0.73 22.72 -15.91
CA LEU A 363 0.06 22.04 -17.01
C LEU A 363 1.05 21.60 -18.10
N SER A 364 2.01 22.46 -18.46
CA SER A 364 3.08 22.13 -19.41
C SER A 364 3.95 20.97 -18.92
N LEU A 365 4.33 20.96 -17.63
CA LEU A 365 5.13 19.86 -17.05
C LEU A 365 4.39 18.52 -17.07
N ILE A 366 3.07 18.52 -16.85
CA ILE A 366 2.25 17.30 -16.96
C ILE A 366 2.25 16.79 -18.41
N PHE A 367 2.08 17.68 -19.38
CA PHE A 367 2.08 17.34 -20.80
C PHE A 367 3.45 16.81 -21.28
N GLU A 368 4.54 17.37 -20.77
CA GLU A 368 5.92 16.90 -21.00
C GLU A 368 6.28 15.61 -20.23
N GLY A 369 5.33 15.02 -19.48
CA GLY A 369 5.55 13.79 -18.71
C GLY A 369 6.32 13.98 -17.39
N ARG A 370 6.68 15.22 -17.03
CA ARG A 370 7.44 15.61 -15.83
C ARG A 370 6.54 15.82 -14.61
N SER A 371 5.64 14.87 -14.41
CA SER A 371 4.56 14.96 -13.42
C SER A 371 5.05 15.04 -11.96
N GLY A 372 6.23 14.48 -11.65
CA GLY A 372 6.86 14.62 -10.34
C GLY A 372 7.13 16.09 -9.96
N LEU A 373 7.68 16.89 -10.88
CA LEU A 373 7.90 18.33 -10.65
C LEU A 373 6.58 19.10 -10.60
N ALA A 374 5.64 18.78 -11.49
CA ALA A 374 4.30 19.37 -11.49
C ALA A 374 3.60 19.17 -10.13
N TYR A 375 3.72 17.98 -9.55
CA TYR A 375 3.21 17.64 -8.23
C TYR A 375 3.81 18.54 -7.12
N HIS A 376 5.13 18.73 -7.10
CA HIS A 376 5.76 19.56 -6.07
C HIS A 376 5.40 21.04 -6.23
N LEU A 377 5.31 21.54 -7.45
CA LEU A 377 4.84 22.92 -7.70
C LEU A 377 3.38 23.11 -7.25
N ALA A 378 2.49 22.19 -7.61
CA ALA A 378 1.10 22.24 -7.14
C ALA A 378 1.01 22.21 -5.61
N LYS A 379 1.82 21.38 -4.96
CA LYS A 379 1.90 21.31 -3.50
C LYS A 379 2.43 22.61 -2.88
N CYS A 380 3.38 23.29 -3.52
CA CYS A 380 3.87 24.59 -3.06
C CYS A 380 2.78 25.67 -3.18
N LEU A 381 2.00 25.68 -4.27
CA LEU A 381 0.87 26.61 -4.43
C LEU A 381 -0.25 26.37 -3.42
N GLU A 382 -0.56 25.10 -3.13
CA GLU A 382 -1.53 24.71 -2.10
C GLU A 382 -1.10 25.18 -0.71
N ALA A 383 0.18 25.05 -0.36
CA ALA A 383 0.73 25.56 0.90
C ALA A 383 0.61 27.10 1.02
N GLN A 384 0.69 27.81 -0.10
CA GLN A 384 0.48 29.26 -0.18
C GLN A 384 -1.00 29.67 -0.19
N HIS A 385 -1.94 28.71 -0.05
CA HIS A 385 -3.39 28.94 -0.07
C HIS A 385 -3.89 29.59 -1.37
N GLN A 386 -3.21 29.35 -2.49
CA GLN A 386 -3.72 29.78 -3.79
C GLN A 386 -4.91 28.89 -4.20
N PRO A 387 -5.97 29.47 -4.79
CA PRO A 387 -7.14 28.70 -5.18
C PRO A 387 -6.80 27.72 -6.31
N ALA A 388 -7.16 26.44 -6.14
CA ALA A 388 -6.89 25.35 -7.07
C ALA A 388 -7.68 25.40 -8.40
N HIS A 389 -8.24 26.56 -8.77
CA HIS A 389 -9.13 26.66 -9.94
C HIS A 389 -8.41 26.74 -11.29
N ARG A 390 -7.08 26.91 -11.29
CA ARG A 390 -6.27 27.07 -12.53
C ARG A 390 -5.28 25.94 -12.80
N TYR A 391 -5.13 25.00 -11.86
CA TYR A 391 -4.18 23.88 -11.97
C TYR A 391 -4.80 22.63 -11.34
N PHE A 392 -4.23 21.47 -11.61
CA PHE A 392 -4.69 20.23 -10.95
C PHE A 392 -4.11 20.13 -9.54
N PRO A 393 -4.92 19.76 -8.53
CA PRO A 393 -4.43 19.61 -7.17
C PRO A 393 -3.36 18.51 -7.09
N SER A 394 -2.45 18.63 -6.12
CA SER A 394 -1.29 17.76 -5.97
C SER A 394 -1.68 16.29 -5.83
N TRP A 395 -2.76 15.98 -5.11
CA TRP A 395 -3.27 14.61 -4.99
C TRP A 395 -3.71 14.03 -6.35
N ALA A 396 -4.30 14.82 -7.24
CA ALA A 396 -4.76 14.35 -8.53
C ALA A 396 -3.58 14.10 -9.48
N ILE A 397 -2.59 15.00 -9.47
CA ILE A 397 -1.35 14.80 -10.25
C ILE A 397 -0.66 13.52 -9.80
N ARG A 398 -0.53 13.33 -8.48
CA ARG A 398 0.04 12.10 -7.91
C ARG A 398 -0.78 10.87 -8.29
N ALA A 399 -2.11 10.93 -8.20
CA ALA A 399 -2.99 9.83 -8.59
C ALA A 399 -2.81 9.44 -10.07
N TRP A 400 -2.68 10.42 -10.97
CA TRP A 400 -2.43 10.16 -12.38
C TRP A 400 -1.05 9.51 -12.61
N THR A 401 0.00 10.07 -12.01
CA THR A 401 1.37 9.51 -12.11
C THR A 401 1.44 8.08 -11.61
N LEU A 402 0.89 7.81 -10.41
CA LEU A 402 0.90 6.48 -9.82
C LEU A 402 -0.04 5.53 -10.56
N GLY A 403 -1.17 6.04 -11.06
CA GLY A 403 -2.20 5.25 -11.74
C GLY A 403 -1.72 4.70 -13.08
N ASN A 404 -0.88 5.46 -13.77
CA ASN A 404 -0.23 5.02 -15.00
C ASN A 404 0.89 4.00 -14.76
N ALA A 405 1.41 3.92 -13.53
CA ALA A 405 2.51 3.04 -13.17
C ALA A 405 2.09 1.77 -12.39
N VAL A 406 0.84 1.69 -11.93
CA VAL A 406 0.36 0.56 -11.13
C VAL A 406 0.32 -0.73 -11.95
N LEU A 407 0.93 -1.79 -11.40
CA LEU A 407 0.97 -3.12 -12.02
C LEU A 407 0.33 -4.21 -11.17
N PHE A 408 0.17 -3.98 -9.87
CA PHE A 408 -0.31 -5.01 -8.94
C PHE A 408 -1.62 -4.60 -8.25
N PRO A 409 -2.52 -5.56 -7.99
CA PRO A 409 -3.86 -5.28 -7.44
C PRO A 409 -3.85 -4.81 -5.99
N THR A 410 -2.86 -5.28 -5.25
CA THR A 410 -2.49 -4.82 -3.92
C THR A 410 -1.02 -4.40 -4.02
N GLY A 411 -0.55 -3.42 -3.26
CA GLY A 411 0.83 -2.93 -3.43
C GLY A 411 1.02 -1.52 -2.89
N GLN A 412 2.25 -1.03 -2.92
CA GLN A 412 2.55 0.32 -2.43
C GLN A 412 1.85 1.39 -3.28
N LEU A 413 1.84 1.23 -4.62
CA LEU A 413 1.17 2.16 -5.52
C LEU A 413 -0.35 2.08 -5.37
N ALA A 414 -0.92 0.87 -5.38
CA ALA A 414 -2.36 0.67 -5.18
C ALA A 414 -2.87 1.27 -3.86
N GLY A 415 -2.12 1.10 -2.76
CA GLY A 415 -2.48 1.67 -1.47
C GLY A 415 -2.42 3.20 -1.45
N ARG A 416 -1.40 3.81 -2.07
CA ARG A 416 -1.32 5.28 -2.20
C ARG A 416 -2.40 5.85 -3.13
N LEU A 417 -2.69 5.14 -4.22
CA LEU A 417 -3.79 5.47 -5.13
C LEU A 417 -5.14 5.45 -4.43
N GLN A 418 -5.37 4.48 -3.55
CA GLN A 418 -6.59 4.43 -2.74
C GLN A 418 -6.74 5.67 -1.87
N GLU A 419 -5.66 6.11 -1.22
CA GLU A 419 -5.63 7.33 -0.41
C GLU A 419 -5.91 8.58 -1.27
N ASP A 420 -5.28 8.68 -2.45
CA ASP A 420 -5.42 9.83 -3.34
C ASP A 420 -6.81 9.91 -3.99
N LEU A 421 -7.31 8.80 -4.53
CA LEU A 421 -8.62 8.73 -5.18
C LEU A 421 -9.78 8.87 -4.19
N ALA A 422 -9.56 8.64 -2.91
CA ALA A 422 -10.56 8.91 -1.87
C ALA A 422 -10.89 10.40 -1.70
N HIS A 423 -10.00 11.30 -2.12
CA HIS A 423 -10.26 12.74 -2.13
C HIS A 423 -11.21 13.19 -3.24
N PHE A 424 -11.44 12.34 -4.24
CA PHE A 424 -12.39 12.64 -5.30
C PHE A 424 -13.83 12.41 -4.82
N HIS A 425 -14.56 13.50 -4.67
CA HIS A 425 -16.00 13.49 -4.41
C HIS A 425 -16.70 14.08 -5.64
N PRO A 426 -17.31 13.26 -6.51
CA PRO A 426 -18.13 13.80 -7.57
C PRO A 426 -19.31 14.53 -6.91
N GLU A 427 -19.50 15.81 -7.22
CA GLU A 427 -20.73 16.50 -6.84
C GLU A 427 -21.89 15.71 -7.44
N GLU A 428 -22.74 15.14 -6.58
CA GLU A 428 -23.69 14.08 -6.94
C GLU A 428 -24.53 14.44 -8.18
N GLY A 429 -24.15 13.90 -9.34
CA GLY A 429 -24.95 13.90 -10.57
C GLY A 429 -25.12 15.24 -11.30
N HIS A 430 -24.37 16.29 -10.97
CA HIS A 430 -24.47 17.57 -11.68
C HIS A 430 -23.51 17.59 -12.88
N GLU A 431 -23.98 18.10 -14.02
CA GLU A 431 -23.09 18.39 -15.16
C GLU A 431 -22.02 19.40 -14.70
N PRO A 432 -20.75 19.24 -15.15
CA PRO A 432 -19.69 20.18 -14.79
C PRO A 432 -20.11 21.59 -15.25
N THR A 433 -20.29 22.48 -14.28
CA THR A 433 -20.77 23.84 -14.49
C THR A 433 -19.66 24.75 -15.00
N THR A 434 -18.39 24.37 -14.75
CA THR A 434 -17.20 25.11 -15.15
C THR A 434 -16.25 24.26 -15.99
N GLU A 435 -15.47 24.90 -16.87
CA GLU A 435 -14.41 24.21 -17.63
C GLU A 435 -13.37 23.56 -16.72
N THR A 436 -13.13 24.16 -15.54
CA THR A 436 -12.25 23.62 -14.49
C THR A 436 -12.79 22.29 -13.94
N GLU A 437 -14.09 22.20 -13.65
CA GLU A 437 -14.74 20.95 -13.21
C GLU A 437 -14.66 19.87 -14.29
N LEU A 438 -14.89 20.25 -15.56
CA LEU A 438 -14.74 19.34 -16.69
C LEU A 438 -13.30 18.82 -16.79
N ALA A 439 -12.32 19.71 -16.75
CA ALA A 439 -10.90 19.34 -16.81
C ALA A 439 -10.51 18.42 -15.65
N HIS A 440 -10.94 18.75 -14.42
CA HIS A 440 -10.68 17.93 -13.24
C HIS A 440 -11.33 16.54 -13.36
N SER A 441 -12.58 16.46 -13.82
CA SER A 441 -13.28 15.20 -14.05
C SER A 441 -12.55 14.33 -15.09
N LEU A 442 -12.14 14.91 -16.22
CA LEU A 442 -11.40 14.20 -17.27
C LEU A 442 -10.04 13.70 -16.77
N PHE A 443 -9.31 14.54 -16.04
CA PHE A 443 -8.00 14.20 -15.50
C PHE A 443 -8.06 13.07 -14.46
N VAL A 444 -9.05 13.10 -13.57
CA VAL A 444 -9.27 12.03 -12.58
C VAL A 444 -9.72 10.72 -13.26
N ARG A 445 -10.52 10.78 -14.34
CA ARG A 445 -10.83 9.59 -15.15
C ARG A 445 -9.57 9.00 -15.77
N ALA A 446 -8.67 9.84 -16.30
CA ALA A 446 -7.39 9.39 -16.84
C ALA A 446 -6.59 8.63 -15.76
N ALA A 447 -6.52 9.16 -14.54
CA ALA A 447 -5.87 8.51 -13.41
C ALA A 447 -6.52 7.18 -13.00
N ALA A 448 -7.82 6.99 -13.26
CA ALA A 448 -8.59 5.83 -12.83
C ALA A 448 -8.68 4.70 -13.89
N LEU A 449 -8.39 4.95 -15.17
CA LEU A 449 -8.55 3.96 -16.25
C LEU A 449 -7.77 2.66 -16.00
N ARG A 450 -6.44 2.74 -15.88
CA ARG A 450 -5.58 1.57 -15.63
C ARG A 450 -5.82 0.96 -14.24
N PRO A 451 -5.88 1.74 -13.14
CA PRO A 451 -6.13 1.16 -11.81
C PRO A 451 -7.49 0.48 -11.67
N ALA A 452 -8.51 0.86 -12.44
CA ALA A 452 -9.80 0.17 -12.38
C ALA A 452 -9.68 -1.32 -12.74
N ILE A 453 -8.78 -1.68 -13.67
CA ILE A 453 -8.56 -3.06 -14.10
C ILE A 453 -7.51 -3.76 -13.24
N VAL A 454 -6.40 -3.07 -12.99
CA VAL A 454 -5.24 -3.65 -12.31
C VAL A 454 -5.43 -3.69 -10.80
N ALA A 455 -5.92 -2.60 -10.20
CA ALA A 455 -6.01 -2.39 -8.75
C ALA A 455 -7.39 -1.86 -8.32
N PRO A 456 -8.46 -2.65 -8.47
CA PRO A 456 -9.83 -2.19 -8.20
C PRO A 456 -10.06 -1.77 -6.73
N SER A 457 -9.25 -2.27 -5.80
CA SER A 457 -9.23 -1.88 -4.39
C SER A 457 -8.94 -0.38 -4.16
N SER A 458 -8.31 0.29 -5.15
CA SER A 458 -8.06 1.74 -5.13
C SER A 458 -9.34 2.59 -5.22
N GLY A 459 -10.48 2.00 -5.55
CA GLY A 459 -11.73 2.74 -5.77
C GLY A 459 -11.84 3.39 -7.16
N ALA A 460 -10.87 3.17 -8.04
CA ALA A 460 -10.85 3.70 -9.41
C ALA A 460 -12.07 3.27 -10.25
N ALA A 461 -12.52 2.02 -10.12
CA ALA A 461 -13.72 1.53 -10.84
C ALA A 461 -14.97 2.33 -10.49
N ARG A 462 -15.14 2.68 -9.20
CA ARG A 462 -16.25 3.53 -8.71
C ARG A 462 -16.20 4.92 -9.35
N ILE A 463 -15.02 5.50 -9.50
CA ILE A 463 -14.83 6.82 -10.12
C ILE A 463 -15.27 6.79 -11.60
N LEU A 464 -14.85 5.76 -12.35
CA LEU A 464 -15.25 5.64 -13.76
C LEU A 464 -16.76 5.48 -13.92
N ARG A 465 -17.43 4.75 -13.02
CA ARG A 465 -18.88 4.52 -13.04
C ARG A 465 -19.73 5.72 -12.59
N THR A 466 -19.16 6.58 -11.74
CA THR A 466 -19.83 7.80 -11.23
C THR A 466 -19.70 8.98 -12.19
N SER A 467 -19.04 8.79 -13.34
CA SER A 467 -18.94 9.81 -14.37
C SER A 467 -20.32 10.26 -14.86
N VAL A 468 -20.52 11.57 -15.03
CA VAL A 468 -21.75 12.13 -15.59
C VAL A 468 -21.73 11.98 -17.10
N ILE A 469 -22.86 11.53 -17.67
CA ILE A 469 -23.08 11.47 -19.12
C ILE A 469 -23.28 12.90 -19.60
N THR A 470 -22.39 13.39 -20.45
CA THR A 470 -22.65 14.61 -21.23
C THR A 470 -22.90 14.21 -22.68
N PRO A 471 -23.72 14.97 -23.43
CA PRO A 471 -24.00 14.65 -24.84
C PRO A 471 -22.73 14.63 -25.71
N GLU A 472 -21.65 15.27 -25.26
CA GLU A 472 -20.37 15.37 -25.97
C GLU A 472 -19.37 14.27 -25.59
N THR A 473 -19.63 13.51 -24.53
CA THR A 473 -18.72 12.45 -24.02
C THR A 473 -19.45 11.12 -23.87
N THR A 474 -20.33 10.79 -24.82
CA THR A 474 -21.16 9.59 -24.77
C THR A 474 -20.32 8.33 -25.00
N GLN A 475 -19.37 8.35 -25.95
CA GLN A 475 -18.52 7.18 -26.18
C GLN A 475 -17.54 6.99 -25.03
N LEU A 476 -16.93 8.08 -24.56
CA LEU A 476 -16.06 8.10 -23.40
C LEU A 476 -16.77 7.57 -22.16
N PHE A 477 -17.99 8.02 -21.88
CA PHE A 477 -18.78 7.54 -20.75
C PHE A 477 -18.99 6.03 -20.84
N ASN A 478 -19.43 5.52 -22.00
CA ASN A 478 -19.65 4.10 -22.21
C ASN A 478 -18.34 3.30 -22.03
N TYR A 479 -17.23 3.83 -22.51
CA TYR A 479 -15.90 3.25 -22.37
C TYR A 479 -15.49 3.14 -20.89
N CYS A 480 -15.56 4.24 -20.14
CA CYS A 480 -15.28 4.28 -18.71
C CYS A 480 -16.20 3.34 -17.91
N LEU A 481 -17.50 3.34 -18.20
CA LEU A 481 -18.49 2.50 -17.53
C LEU A 481 -18.18 1.00 -17.73
N ARG A 482 -17.82 0.61 -18.95
CA ARG A 482 -17.46 -0.78 -19.27
C ARG A 482 -16.19 -1.20 -18.56
N ILE A 483 -15.14 -0.38 -18.64
CA ILE A 483 -13.86 -0.65 -17.95
C ILE A 483 -14.07 -0.76 -16.44
N GLY A 484 -14.82 0.16 -15.82
CA GLY A 484 -15.15 0.09 -14.41
C GLY A 484 -15.92 -1.18 -14.05
N SER A 485 -16.86 -1.61 -14.89
CA SER A 485 -17.64 -2.84 -14.67
C SER A 485 -16.81 -4.11 -14.81
N TYR A 486 -15.89 -4.17 -15.78
CA TYR A 486 -14.96 -5.30 -15.91
C TYR A 486 -13.95 -5.33 -14.78
N GLY A 487 -13.42 -4.17 -14.36
CA GLY A 487 -12.51 -4.05 -13.24
C GLY A 487 -13.04 -4.66 -11.94
N GLU A 488 -14.31 -4.39 -11.62
CA GLU A 488 -14.98 -4.99 -10.45
C GLU A 488 -15.15 -6.51 -10.58
N LYS A 489 -15.51 -7.00 -11.78
CA LYS A 489 -15.68 -8.44 -12.04
C LYS A 489 -14.37 -9.21 -11.92
N LEU A 490 -13.29 -8.62 -12.44
CA LEU A 490 -11.97 -9.25 -12.53
C LEU A 490 -11.24 -9.27 -11.18
N GLN A 491 -11.65 -8.43 -10.21
CA GLN A 491 -11.04 -8.32 -8.88
C GLN A 491 -9.52 -8.08 -8.87
N GLY A 492 -9.01 -7.48 -9.96
CA GLY A 492 -7.60 -7.13 -10.12
C GLY A 492 -6.82 -8.18 -10.87
N LEU A 493 -6.29 -7.80 -12.03
CA LEU A 493 -5.42 -8.65 -12.84
C LEU A 493 -4.03 -8.05 -12.95
N VAL A 494 -3.04 -8.93 -12.95
CA VAL A 494 -1.65 -8.55 -13.23
C VAL A 494 -1.48 -8.40 -14.75
N PRO A 495 -0.75 -7.40 -15.25
CA PRO A 495 -0.51 -7.18 -16.69
C PRO A 495 -0.17 -8.44 -17.49
N ASN A 496 0.62 -9.33 -16.90
CA ASN A 496 1.04 -10.57 -17.53
C ASN A 496 -0.10 -11.57 -17.78
N SER A 497 -1.22 -11.48 -17.03
CA SER A 497 -2.41 -12.30 -17.26
C SER A 497 -3.13 -11.96 -18.57
N PHE A 498 -2.84 -10.80 -19.17
CA PHE A 498 -3.35 -10.41 -20.49
C PHE A 498 -2.49 -10.94 -21.65
N LYS A 499 -1.24 -11.35 -21.36
CA LYS A 499 -0.27 -11.76 -22.39
C LYS A 499 -0.27 -13.28 -22.57
N ARG A 500 0.12 -13.77 -23.75
CA ARG A 500 0.29 -15.21 -24.00
C ARG A 500 1.51 -15.71 -23.22
N GLY A 501 1.38 -16.86 -22.57
CA GLY A 501 2.41 -17.38 -21.66
C GLY A 501 3.78 -17.50 -22.33
N GLU A 502 4.78 -16.89 -21.72
CA GLU A 502 6.18 -17.02 -22.14
C GLU A 502 6.74 -18.42 -21.81
N SER A 503 7.76 -18.85 -22.55
CA SER A 503 8.45 -20.11 -22.27
C SER A 503 9.04 -20.12 -20.86
N ARG A 504 8.97 -21.26 -20.15
CA ARG A 504 9.50 -21.43 -18.79
C ARG A 504 10.95 -20.96 -18.61
N ALA A 505 11.76 -21.04 -19.67
CA ALA A 505 13.14 -20.56 -19.67
C ALA A 505 13.27 -19.04 -19.47
N SER A 506 12.26 -18.25 -19.88
CA SER A 506 12.21 -16.79 -19.70
C SER A 506 12.07 -16.39 -18.22
N ILE A 507 11.45 -17.25 -17.39
CA ILE A 507 11.00 -16.89 -16.04
C ILE A 507 12.07 -17.13 -14.96
N GLU A 508 13.04 -18.02 -15.23
CA GLU A 508 14.09 -18.36 -14.25
C GLU A 508 14.96 -17.15 -13.89
N GLN A 509 15.31 -16.32 -14.87
CA GLN A 509 16.13 -15.14 -14.64
C GLN A 509 15.39 -14.08 -13.80
N PRO A 510 14.16 -13.63 -14.12
CA PRO A 510 13.35 -12.76 -13.26
C PRO A 510 13.15 -13.30 -11.84
N LEU A 511 12.95 -14.62 -11.69
CA LEU A 511 12.77 -15.25 -10.39
C LEU A 511 14.05 -15.19 -9.55
N GLN A 512 15.20 -15.42 -10.17
CA GLN A 512 16.49 -15.27 -9.50
C GLN A 512 16.74 -13.79 -9.13
N ARG A 513 16.42 -12.84 -10.02
CA ARG A 513 16.50 -11.40 -9.72
C ARG A 513 15.66 -11.05 -8.49
N LEU A 514 14.43 -11.55 -8.41
CA LEU A 514 13.55 -11.32 -7.26
C LEU A 514 14.15 -11.87 -5.95
N LYS A 515 14.75 -13.07 -5.97
CA LYS A 515 15.40 -13.63 -4.78
C LYS A 515 16.58 -12.76 -4.32
N ASP A 516 17.35 -12.21 -5.25
CA ASP A 516 18.46 -11.33 -4.93
C ASP A 516 17.98 -9.99 -4.36
N ASP A 517 16.91 -9.40 -4.93
CA ASP A 517 16.25 -8.21 -4.38
C ASP A 517 15.78 -8.43 -2.93
N VAL A 518 15.13 -9.57 -2.66
CA VAL A 518 14.64 -9.95 -1.33
C VAL A 518 15.79 -10.11 -0.34
N ARG A 519 16.92 -10.71 -0.75
CA ARG A 519 18.12 -10.84 0.09
C ARG A 519 18.74 -9.48 0.40
N ALA A 520 18.86 -8.61 -0.61
CA ALA A 520 19.39 -7.27 -0.44
C ALA A 520 18.51 -6.46 0.54
N TRP A 521 17.19 -6.52 0.34
CA TRP A 521 16.21 -5.88 1.23
C TRP A 521 16.24 -6.43 2.66
N LEU A 522 16.39 -7.74 2.86
CA LEU A 522 16.56 -8.32 4.21
C LEU A 522 17.81 -7.81 4.92
N ASN A 523 18.92 -7.67 4.20
CA ASN A 523 20.16 -7.13 4.75
C ASN A 523 20.02 -5.64 5.11
N GLU A 524 19.33 -4.86 4.27
CA GLU A 524 19.07 -3.45 4.53
C GLU A 524 18.11 -3.25 5.71
N SER A 525 16.98 -3.98 5.73
CA SER A 525 15.97 -3.89 6.78
C SER A 525 16.49 -4.37 8.14
N ALA A 526 17.40 -5.36 8.19
CA ALA A 526 18.06 -5.76 9.43
C ALA A 526 18.88 -4.62 10.07
N SER A 527 19.32 -3.64 9.29
CA SER A 527 20.03 -2.45 9.78
C SER A 527 19.10 -1.31 10.19
N GLN A 528 17.83 -1.34 9.78
CA GLN A 528 16.83 -0.33 10.14
C GLN A 528 16.25 -0.66 11.53
N SER A 529 16.56 0.16 12.53
CA SER A 529 15.95 0.03 13.85
C SER A 529 14.51 0.54 13.78
N VAL A 530 13.52 -0.35 13.71
CA VAL A 530 12.11 0.03 13.83
C VAL A 530 11.88 0.60 15.24
N ARG A 531 11.62 1.91 15.34
CA ARG A 531 11.39 2.55 16.63
C ARG A 531 9.99 2.20 17.13
N TYR A 532 9.87 1.10 17.86
CA TYR A 532 8.60 0.74 18.49
C TYR A 532 8.40 1.58 19.77
N THR A 533 7.77 2.75 19.61
CA THR A 533 7.42 3.69 20.70
C THR A 533 6.68 3.03 21.87
N PRO A 534 5.80 2.02 21.66
CA PRO A 534 5.17 1.27 22.76
C PRO A 534 6.08 0.23 23.45
N ALA A 535 7.17 -0.24 22.81
CA ALA A 535 8.13 -1.14 23.47
C ALA A 535 8.89 -0.41 24.54
N THR A 536 9.16 0.89 24.41
CA THR A 536 9.95 1.56 25.44
C THR A 536 9.22 1.52 26.79
N PRO A 537 7.91 1.81 26.91
CA PRO A 537 7.14 1.53 28.11
C PRO A 537 7.03 0.04 28.44
N LEU A 538 6.72 -0.84 27.48
CA LEU A 538 6.58 -2.28 27.74
C LEU A 538 7.89 -2.91 28.23
N PHE A 539 9.04 -2.67 27.60
CA PHE A 539 10.34 -3.16 28.05
C PHE A 539 10.84 -2.40 29.28
N MET A 540 10.75 -1.08 29.35
CA MET A 540 11.21 -0.33 30.54
C MET A 540 10.32 -0.56 31.77
N ARG A 541 9.04 -0.89 31.61
CA ARG A 541 8.11 -1.19 32.73
C ARG A 541 7.88 -2.69 32.95
N ALA A 542 8.00 -3.54 31.93
CA ALA A 542 7.91 -5.01 32.06
C ALA A 542 9.28 -5.69 32.23
N HIS A 543 10.39 -4.94 32.23
CA HIS A 543 11.56 -5.31 33.05
C HIS A 543 11.15 -5.26 34.53
N TRP A 544 10.50 -6.32 34.98
CA TRP A 544 10.64 -6.90 36.32
C TRP A 544 10.79 -5.93 37.49
N SER A 545 9.89 -4.95 37.65
CA SER A 545 9.69 -4.39 38.99
C SER A 545 8.91 -5.41 39.83
N LEU A 546 9.61 -6.45 40.30
CA LEU A 546 9.25 -7.29 41.44
C LEU A 546 9.31 -6.46 42.74
N ARG A 547 8.66 -5.30 42.77
CA ARG A 547 8.41 -4.50 43.97
C ARG A 547 6.94 -4.10 43.98
N THR A 548 6.18 -5.05 44.52
CA THR A 548 4.96 -4.91 45.33
C THR A 548 4.23 -3.56 45.33
N SER A 549 2.94 -3.64 44.97
CA SER A 549 1.77 -2.79 45.32
C SER A 549 1.20 -1.79 44.29
N SER A 550 1.82 -1.53 43.12
CA SER A 550 1.21 -0.60 42.14
C SER A 550 1.49 -0.90 40.66
N THR A 551 1.67 -2.16 40.27
CA THR A 551 1.78 -2.55 38.86
C THR A 551 0.41 -2.48 38.16
N ARG A 552 0.12 -1.35 37.51
CA ARG A 552 -0.93 -1.29 36.48
C ARG A 552 -0.52 -2.21 35.33
N ARG A 553 -1.30 -3.27 35.11
CA ARG A 553 -1.21 -4.08 33.88
C ARG A 553 -1.86 -3.27 32.76
N TYR A 554 -1.20 -3.20 31.60
CA TYR A 554 -1.72 -2.60 30.38
C TYR A 554 -2.01 -3.73 29.38
N PRO A 555 -3.09 -4.51 29.57
CA PRO A 555 -3.39 -5.68 28.73
C PRO A 555 -3.51 -5.32 27.24
N GLY A 556 -4.01 -4.12 26.92
CA GLY A 556 -4.08 -3.63 25.55
C GLY A 556 -2.69 -3.48 24.89
N GLU A 557 -1.67 -3.03 25.61
CA GLU A 557 -0.31 -2.93 25.06
C GLU A 557 0.30 -4.32 24.77
N VAL A 558 -0.01 -5.33 25.59
CA VAL A 558 0.43 -6.72 25.38
C VAL A 558 -0.28 -7.36 24.19
N GLN A 559 -1.59 -7.14 24.05
CA GLN A 559 -2.35 -7.61 22.88
C GLN A 559 -1.80 -7.00 21.58
N LEU A 560 -1.52 -5.69 21.59
CA LEU A 560 -0.91 -5.00 20.45
C LEU A 560 0.47 -5.58 20.12
N TRP A 561 1.29 -5.88 21.13
CA TRP A 561 2.59 -6.53 20.91
C TRP A 561 2.45 -7.93 20.29
N ASN A 562 1.47 -8.72 20.72
CA ASN A 562 1.24 -10.05 20.16
C ASN A 562 0.75 -9.96 18.71
N GLN A 563 -0.22 -9.08 18.42
CA GLN A 563 -0.65 -8.81 17.04
C GLN A 563 0.52 -8.34 16.17
N TRP A 564 1.42 -7.53 16.73
CA TRP A 564 2.63 -7.06 16.05
C TRP A 564 3.60 -8.21 15.73
N GLN A 565 3.86 -9.11 16.67
CA GLN A 565 4.69 -10.30 16.46
C GLN A 565 4.08 -11.23 15.41
N ASP A 566 2.77 -11.47 15.47
CA ASP A 566 2.07 -12.31 14.51
C ASP A 566 2.16 -11.73 13.08
N THR A 567 2.00 -10.41 12.95
CA THR A 567 2.10 -9.71 11.65
C THR A 567 3.51 -9.80 11.08
N LEU A 568 4.55 -9.65 11.91
CA LEU A 568 5.94 -9.84 11.48
C LEU A 568 6.23 -11.28 11.07
N GLN A 569 5.69 -12.27 11.80
CA GLN A 569 5.86 -13.68 11.46
C GLN A 569 5.19 -14.00 10.12
N SER A 570 3.99 -13.48 9.85
CA SER A 570 3.34 -13.62 8.53
C SER A 570 4.22 -13.07 7.41
N ALA A 571 4.77 -11.86 7.57
CA ALA A 571 5.69 -11.28 6.59
C ALA A 571 6.97 -12.14 6.41
N GLN A 572 7.54 -12.67 7.51
CA GLN A 572 8.71 -13.56 7.43
C GLN A 572 8.40 -14.89 6.72
N ARG A 573 7.21 -15.47 6.91
CA ARG A 573 6.77 -16.69 6.21
C ARG A 573 6.70 -16.45 4.71
N ILE A 574 6.08 -15.35 4.29
CA ILE A 574 6.02 -14.93 2.88
C ILE A 574 7.43 -14.86 2.30
N ILE A 575 8.33 -14.13 2.96
CA ILE A 575 9.70 -13.94 2.48
C ILE A 575 10.47 -15.26 2.42
N THR A 576 10.28 -16.14 3.41
CA THR A 576 10.89 -17.47 3.43
C THR A 576 10.42 -18.31 2.25
N ASN A 577 9.11 -18.30 1.96
CA ASN A 577 8.53 -19.04 0.84
C ASN A 577 9.11 -18.60 -0.50
N ILE A 578 9.35 -17.29 -0.70
CA ILE A 578 9.99 -16.74 -1.90
C ILE A 578 11.43 -17.22 -2.04
N LEU A 579 12.20 -17.24 -0.94
CA LEU A 579 13.60 -17.66 -0.94
C LEU A 579 13.77 -19.17 -1.14
N THR A 580 12.87 -19.97 -0.56
CA THR A 580 12.85 -21.44 -0.74
C THR A 580 12.25 -21.85 -2.08
N ASP A 581 11.42 -20.98 -2.67
CA ASP A 581 10.87 -21.12 -4.00
C ASP A 581 10.00 -22.38 -4.19
N ASP A 582 9.13 -22.61 -3.22
CA ASP A 582 8.26 -23.78 -3.15
C ASP A 582 6.90 -23.49 -3.78
N ASP A 583 6.65 -24.03 -4.98
CA ASP A 583 5.39 -23.86 -5.73
C ASP A 583 4.15 -24.32 -4.96
N SER A 584 4.30 -25.28 -4.04
CA SER A 584 3.17 -25.79 -3.26
C SER A 584 2.61 -24.75 -2.28
N ARG A 585 3.41 -23.72 -1.96
CA ARG A 585 3.08 -22.66 -0.99
C ARG A 585 2.55 -21.37 -1.63
N VAL A 586 2.32 -21.36 -2.94
CA VAL A 586 1.78 -20.19 -3.64
C VAL A 586 0.42 -19.78 -3.09
N SER A 587 -0.46 -20.74 -2.77
CA SER A 587 -1.78 -20.48 -2.18
C SER A 587 -1.68 -19.94 -0.75
N GLU A 588 -0.84 -20.56 0.09
CA GLU A 588 -0.58 -20.10 1.47
C GLU A 588 -0.05 -18.66 1.48
N THR A 589 0.89 -18.36 0.57
CA THR A 589 1.48 -17.03 0.42
C THR A 589 0.44 -15.99 0.00
N ARG A 590 -0.53 -16.34 -0.86
CA ARG A 590 -1.67 -15.46 -1.19
C ARG A 590 -2.56 -15.20 0.02
N GLN A 591 -2.89 -16.24 0.78
CA GLN A 591 -3.73 -16.08 1.97
C GLN A 591 -3.07 -15.16 3.02
N GLU A 592 -1.76 -15.32 3.25
CA GLU A 592 -1.01 -14.43 4.14
C GLU A 592 -0.91 -13.00 3.57
N MET A 593 -0.75 -12.86 2.25
CA MET A 593 -0.77 -11.56 1.58
C MET A 593 -2.10 -10.83 1.77
N ASP A 594 -3.24 -11.50 1.55
CA ASP A 594 -4.57 -10.92 1.73
C ASP A 594 -4.80 -10.52 3.19
N ARG A 595 -4.38 -11.37 4.13
CA ARG A 595 -4.39 -11.06 5.57
C ARG A 595 -3.60 -9.80 5.87
N LEU A 596 -2.37 -9.67 5.36
CA LEU A 596 -1.54 -8.46 5.59
C LEU A 596 -2.09 -7.22 4.86
N ALA A 597 -2.74 -7.39 3.70
CA ALA A 597 -3.37 -6.30 2.96
C ALA A 597 -4.53 -5.68 3.76
N THR A 598 -5.34 -6.50 4.45
CA THR A 598 -6.39 -5.98 5.35
C THR A 598 -5.83 -5.15 6.50
N LEU A 599 -4.69 -5.56 7.06
CA LEU A 599 -4.02 -4.85 8.17
C LEU A 599 -3.32 -3.56 7.75
N THR A 600 -2.96 -3.43 6.47
CA THR A 600 -2.23 -2.27 5.92
C THR A 600 -3.15 -1.24 5.24
N SER A 601 -4.43 -1.56 5.09
CA SER A 601 -5.47 -0.68 4.50
C SER A 601 -5.86 0.44 5.48
N THR A 602 -5.84 1.69 5.02
CA THR A 602 -6.13 2.90 5.81
C THR A 602 -7.58 3.02 6.27
N ASN A 603 -8.51 2.30 5.64
CA ASN A 603 -9.94 2.37 5.94
C ASN A 603 -10.34 1.63 7.22
N TYR A 604 -9.45 0.79 7.77
CA TYR A 604 -9.64 0.33 9.14
C TYR A 604 -9.20 1.44 10.08
N GLN A 605 -10.16 1.99 10.82
CA GLN A 605 -9.88 2.71 12.08
C GLN A 605 -9.23 1.71 13.04
N LEU A 606 -7.94 1.44 12.82
CA LEU A 606 -7.11 0.80 13.83
C LEU A 606 -7.21 1.66 15.10
N PRO A 607 -7.13 1.05 16.29
CA PRO A 607 -6.93 1.78 17.53
C PRO A 607 -5.78 2.79 17.36
N PRO A 608 -5.68 3.86 18.18
CA PRO A 608 -4.78 5.01 17.97
C PRO A 608 -3.25 4.69 17.92
N LEU A 609 -2.86 3.42 17.87
CA LEU A 609 -1.52 2.87 17.72
C LEU A 609 -1.44 1.87 16.55
N GLY A 610 -1.85 2.28 15.34
CA GLY A 610 -1.58 1.51 14.11
C GLY A 610 -0.07 1.25 13.90
N PRO A 611 0.31 0.35 12.98
CA PRO A 611 1.72 0.10 12.68
C PRO A 611 2.42 1.42 12.34
N SER A 612 3.62 1.62 12.90
CA SER A 612 4.45 2.78 12.58
C SER A 612 4.62 2.89 11.06
N ALA A 613 4.81 4.10 10.52
CA ALA A 613 4.99 4.29 9.09
C ALA A 613 6.13 3.40 8.52
N GLU A 614 7.18 3.18 9.31
CA GLU A 614 8.28 2.25 9.02
C GLU A 614 7.79 0.81 8.88
N MET A 615 6.99 0.32 9.83
CA MET A 615 6.43 -1.03 9.82
C MET A 615 5.43 -1.22 8.65
N ARG A 616 4.56 -0.24 8.40
CA ARG A 616 3.65 -0.27 7.25
C ARG A 616 4.44 -0.39 5.94
N THR A 617 5.56 0.33 5.84
CA THR A 617 6.46 0.25 4.69
C THR A 617 7.07 -1.16 4.55
N TYR A 618 7.56 -1.74 5.65
CA TYR A 618 8.12 -3.11 5.65
C TYR A 618 7.07 -4.15 5.21
N LEU A 619 5.84 -4.06 5.73
CA LEU A 619 4.76 -4.96 5.35
C LEU A 619 4.37 -4.81 3.87
N LEU A 620 4.19 -3.58 3.40
CA LEU A 620 3.88 -3.32 1.99
C LEU A 620 4.98 -3.85 1.06
N GLN A 621 6.26 -3.68 1.41
CA GLN A 621 7.37 -4.25 0.65
C GLN A 621 7.33 -5.78 0.62
N SER A 622 7.05 -6.43 1.75
CA SER A 622 6.91 -7.90 1.80
C SER A 622 5.76 -8.42 0.94
N ILE A 623 4.62 -7.71 0.92
CA ILE A 623 3.47 -7.98 0.06
C ILE A 623 3.87 -7.84 -1.42
N THR A 624 4.56 -6.75 -1.78
CA THR A 624 5.02 -6.52 -3.17
C THR A 624 5.96 -7.63 -3.65
N PHE A 625 6.88 -8.12 -2.81
CA PHE A 625 7.73 -9.27 -3.18
C PHE A 625 6.90 -10.55 -3.38
N ALA A 626 5.92 -10.80 -2.51
CA ALA A 626 5.01 -11.94 -2.63
C ALA A 626 4.24 -11.92 -3.96
N GLN A 627 3.79 -10.74 -4.38
CA GLN A 627 3.05 -10.57 -5.63
C GLN A 627 3.92 -10.81 -6.85
N ARG A 628 5.14 -10.25 -6.87
CA ARG A 628 6.10 -10.53 -7.94
C ARG A 628 6.36 -12.03 -8.04
N TRP A 629 6.60 -12.71 -6.91
CA TRP A 629 6.84 -14.16 -6.89
C TRP A 629 5.64 -14.96 -7.39
N THR A 630 4.45 -14.70 -6.86
CA THR A 630 3.23 -15.41 -7.26
C THR A 630 2.88 -15.15 -8.73
N THR A 631 3.17 -13.95 -9.26
CA THR A 631 3.00 -13.62 -10.68
C THR A 631 3.92 -14.46 -11.56
N LEU A 632 5.22 -14.49 -11.25
CA LEU A 632 6.20 -15.29 -12.00
C LEU A 632 5.86 -16.79 -11.96
N ARG A 633 5.41 -17.30 -10.81
CA ARG A 633 4.98 -18.70 -10.68
C ARG A 633 3.69 -19.00 -11.44
N ASN A 634 2.76 -18.05 -11.53
CA ASN A 634 1.57 -18.20 -12.36
C ASN A 634 1.90 -18.26 -13.86
N GLN A 635 2.85 -17.45 -14.34
CA GLN A 635 3.33 -17.47 -15.72
C GLN A 635 4.02 -18.79 -16.09
N SER A 636 4.67 -19.44 -15.12
CA SER A 636 5.40 -20.70 -15.34
C SER A 636 4.48 -21.90 -15.56
N ARG A 637 3.19 -21.75 -15.24
CA ARG A 637 2.16 -22.74 -15.56
C ARG A 637 1.75 -22.53 -17.02
N PRO A 638 1.82 -23.55 -17.88
CA PRO A 638 1.25 -23.46 -19.21
C PRO A 638 -0.26 -23.31 -19.05
N VAL A 639 -0.74 -22.08 -19.06
CA VAL A 639 -2.16 -21.77 -19.06
C VAL A 639 -2.48 -21.39 -20.50
N ASP A 640 -2.97 -22.36 -21.26
CA ASP A 640 -3.51 -22.13 -22.62
C ASP A 640 -4.83 -21.32 -22.58
N PHE A 641 -5.34 -20.97 -21.40
CA PHE A 641 -6.66 -20.38 -21.21
C PHE A 641 -6.57 -18.96 -20.61
N VAL A 642 -6.71 -17.96 -21.49
CA VAL A 642 -7.05 -16.59 -21.09
C VAL A 642 -8.52 -16.58 -20.66
N PRO A 643 -8.89 -16.02 -19.48
CA PRO A 643 -10.28 -15.93 -19.06
C PRO A 643 -11.16 -15.27 -20.13
N ALA A 644 -12.38 -15.77 -20.35
CA ALA A 644 -13.27 -15.24 -21.38
C ALA A 644 -13.56 -13.74 -21.16
N GLU A 645 -13.65 -13.32 -19.91
CA GLU A 645 -13.86 -11.93 -19.49
C GLU A 645 -12.72 -11.00 -19.92
N VAL A 646 -11.50 -11.53 -20.02
CA VAL A 646 -10.32 -10.77 -20.48
C VAL A 646 -10.37 -10.56 -21.99
N GLU A 647 -10.80 -11.57 -22.75
CA GLU A 647 -10.96 -11.45 -24.20
C GLU A 647 -12.15 -10.52 -24.55
N GLU A 648 -13.25 -10.60 -23.79
CA GLU A 648 -14.36 -9.66 -23.91
C GLU A 648 -13.90 -8.22 -23.66
N LEU A 649 -13.13 -7.99 -22.59
CA LEU A 649 -12.55 -6.68 -22.28
C LEU A 649 -11.63 -6.18 -23.40
N ARG A 650 -10.76 -7.04 -23.94
CA ARG A 650 -9.90 -6.71 -25.09
C ARG A 650 -10.74 -6.24 -26.28
N SER A 651 -11.74 -7.03 -26.66
CA SER A 651 -12.60 -6.72 -27.79
C SER A 651 -13.36 -5.39 -27.61
N GLU A 652 -13.83 -5.10 -26.40
CA GLU A 652 -14.51 -3.84 -26.09
C GLU A 652 -13.55 -2.64 -26.11
N ILE A 653 -12.32 -2.80 -25.64
CA ILE A 653 -11.29 -1.76 -25.71
C ILE A 653 -10.98 -1.45 -27.18
N GLU A 654 -10.67 -2.46 -27.98
CA GLU A 654 -10.34 -2.30 -29.41
C GLU A 654 -11.49 -1.69 -30.22
N GLN A 655 -12.72 -2.16 -29.99
CA GLN A 655 -13.89 -1.69 -30.75
C GLN A 655 -14.19 -0.21 -30.50
N ARG A 656 -13.95 0.29 -29.28
CA ARG A 656 -14.36 1.63 -28.87
C ARG A 656 -13.25 2.66 -28.92
N HIS A 657 -11.99 2.24 -28.84
CA HIS A 657 -10.83 3.13 -28.72
C HIS A 657 -10.85 4.26 -29.77
N ASP A 658 -10.90 3.94 -31.06
CA ASP A 658 -10.89 4.94 -32.14
C ASP A 658 -12.07 5.92 -32.07
N SER A 659 -13.25 5.44 -31.66
CA SER A 659 -14.44 6.29 -31.53
C SER A 659 -14.34 7.28 -30.38
N VAL A 660 -13.72 6.87 -29.27
CA VAL A 660 -13.48 7.71 -28.10
C VAL A 660 -12.37 8.71 -28.40
N THR A 661 -11.29 8.29 -29.08
CA THR A 661 -10.20 9.17 -29.52
C THR A 661 -10.74 10.29 -30.41
N ALA A 662 -11.58 9.96 -31.41
CA ALA A 662 -12.21 10.96 -32.26
C ALA A 662 -13.15 11.90 -31.49
N GLU A 663 -13.90 11.39 -30.50
CA GLU A 663 -14.75 12.21 -29.62
C GLU A 663 -13.91 13.19 -28.80
N LEU A 664 -12.79 12.73 -28.23
CA LEU A 664 -11.86 13.54 -27.45
C LEU A 664 -11.14 14.61 -28.28
N GLU A 665 -10.77 14.31 -29.53
CA GLU A 665 -10.19 15.29 -30.45
C GLU A 665 -11.18 16.42 -30.78
N VAL A 666 -12.46 16.08 -30.99
CA VAL A 666 -13.52 17.08 -31.19
C VAL A 666 -13.72 17.93 -29.94
N LEU A 667 -13.69 17.31 -28.75
CA LEU A 667 -13.77 18.03 -27.48
C LEU A 667 -12.59 18.99 -27.30
N ALA A 668 -11.37 18.53 -27.61
CA ALA A 668 -10.15 19.35 -27.53
C ALA A 668 -10.19 20.55 -28.49
N ALA A 669 -10.77 20.38 -29.68
CA ALA A 669 -10.92 21.47 -30.65
C ALA A 669 -11.98 22.52 -30.24
N ARG A 670 -12.95 22.14 -29.41
CA ARG A 670 -14.01 23.04 -28.93
C ARG A 670 -13.58 23.90 -27.75
N HIS A 671 -12.78 23.34 -26.84
CA HIS A 671 -12.34 24.04 -25.63
C HIS A 671 -10.96 24.66 -25.82
N SER A 672 -10.86 25.97 -25.57
CA SER A 672 -9.59 26.72 -25.61
C SER A 672 -8.82 26.70 -24.29
N SER A 673 -9.43 26.19 -23.21
CA SER A 673 -8.77 26.11 -21.91
C SER A 673 -7.62 25.12 -21.93
N SER A 674 -6.42 25.60 -21.58
CA SER A 674 -5.21 24.78 -21.48
C SER A 674 -5.41 23.61 -20.52
N GLN A 675 -6.13 23.83 -19.41
CA GLN A 675 -6.41 22.80 -18.41
C GLN A 675 -7.24 21.66 -19.00
N VAL A 676 -8.27 21.97 -19.79
CA VAL A 676 -9.11 20.96 -20.48
C VAL A 676 -8.28 20.20 -21.51
N GLN A 677 -7.46 20.90 -22.29
CA GLN A 677 -6.59 20.28 -23.29
C GLN A 677 -5.56 19.33 -22.66
N THR A 678 -4.91 19.75 -21.57
CA THR A 678 -4.00 18.89 -20.80
C THR A 678 -4.73 17.66 -20.26
N ALA A 679 -5.93 17.83 -19.68
CA ALA A 679 -6.72 16.71 -19.18
C ALA A 679 -7.07 15.70 -20.29
N ILE A 680 -7.45 16.20 -21.48
CA ILE A 680 -7.75 15.35 -22.64
C ILE A 680 -6.49 14.61 -23.11
N GLY A 681 -5.35 15.30 -23.21
CA GLY A 681 -4.06 14.68 -23.57
C GLY A 681 -3.66 13.58 -22.59
N CYS A 682 -3.81 13.81 -21.29
CA CYS A 682 -3.57 12.82 -20.24
C CYS A 682 -4.52 11.62 -20.33
N LEU A 683 -5.77 11.85 -20.72
CA LEU A 683 -6.78 10.81 -20.90
C LEU A 683 -6.50 9.96 -22.14
N MET A 684 -6.14 10.57 -23.26
CA MET A 684 -5.72 9.86 -24.47
C MET A 684 -4.49 8.99 -24.19
N LEU A 685 -3.48 9.53 -23.50
CA LEU A 685 -2.31 8.76 -23.10
C LEU A 685 -2.69 7.56 -22.20
N ALA A 686 -3.58 7.76 -21.24
CA ALA A 686 -4.05 6.68 -20.36
C ALA A 686 -4.84 5.62 -21.14
N MET A 687 -5.59 5.99 -22.17
CA MET A 687 -6.27 5.05 -23.07
C MET A 687 -5.29 4.24 -23.92
N ASP A 688 -4.24 4.88 -24.44
CA ASP A 688 -3.18 4.19 -25.19
C ASP A 688 -2.45 3.20 -24.29
N GLN A 689 -2.09 3.60 -23.07
CA GLN A 689 -1.48 2.70 -22.09
C GLN A 689 -2.40 1.54 -21.71
N LEU A 690 -3.72 1.77 -21.64
CA LEU A 690 -4.69 0.72 -21.38
C LEU A 690 -4.81 -0.26 -22.55
N ARG A 691 -4.71 0.25 -23.78
CA ARG A 691 -4.66 -0.58 -24.99
C ARG A 691 -3.39 -1.44 -24.99
N ASP A 692 -2.24 -0.83 -24.77
CA ASP A 692 -0.94 -1.53 -24.65
C ASP A 692 -0.94 -2.59 -23.54
N LEU A 693 -1.65 -2.33 -22.44
CA LEU A 693 -1.79 -3.29 -21.34
C LEU A 693 -2.46 -4.59 -21.80
N VAL A 694 -3.50 -4.49 -22.63
CA VAL A 694 -4.33 -5.63 -23.05
C VAL A 694 -3.85 -6.27 -24.36
N ASP A 695 -3.02 -5.57 -25.14
CA ASP A 695 -2.43 -6.06 -26.39
C ASP A 695 -1.50 -7.27 -26.16
N PRO A 696 -1.76 -8.45 -26.76
CA PRO A 696 -0.91 -9.62 -26.55
C PRO A 696 0.51 -9.49 -27.12
N ASP A 697 0.75 -8.59 -28.07
CA ASP A 697 2.03 -8.44 -28.76
C ASP A 697 2.99 -7.50 -28.03
N VAL A 698 2.48 -6.67 -27.11
CA VAL A 698 3.29 -5.79 -26.26
C VAL A 698 3.75 -6.56 -25.03
N PRO A 699 5.07 -6.65 -24.74
CA PRO A 699 5.57 -7.32 -23.53
C PRO A 699 5.03 -6.61 -22.29
N ALA A 700 4.61 -7.38 -21.29
CA ALA A 700 4.11 -6.80 -20.04
C ALA A 700 5.26 -6.44 -19.11
N ASP A 701 5.12 -5.29 -18.46
CA ASP A 701 6.03 -4.86 -17.41
C ASP A 701 5.99 -5.87 -16.25
N THR A 702 7.15 -6.30 -15.79
CA THR A 702 7.27 -7.31 -14.71
C THR A 702 7.51 -6.68 -13.33
N GLN A 703 7.88 -5.40 -13.29
CA GLN A 703 8.26 -4.70 -12.08
C GLN A 703 7.54 -3.37 -11.93
N GLU A 704 6.86 -3.21 -10.79
CA GLU A 704 6.24 -1.96 -10.42
C GLU A 704 7.32 -0.97 -9.91
N PRO A 705 7.39 0.25 -10.45
CA PRO A 705 8.38 1.24 -10.03
C PRO A 705 8.09 1.75 -8.62
N ASP A 706 9.15 2.08 -7.87
CA ASP A 706 8.99 2.72 -6.55
C ASP A 706 8.33 4.09 -6.70
N ALA A 707 7.28 4.34 -5.91
CA ALA A 707 6.58 5.62 -5.87
C ALA A 707 7.54 6.81 -5.63
N ARG A 708 8.62 6.59 -4.87
CA ARG A 708 9.62 7.63 -4.59
C ARG A 708 10.37 8.04 -5.86
N HIS A 709 10.67 7.09 -6.74
CA HIS A 709 11.35 7.36 -8.00
C HIS A 709 10.45 8.17 -8.94
N LEU A 710 9.17 7.81 -9.03
CA LEU A 710 8.21 8.54 -9.86
C LEU A 710 8.01 9.99 -9.41
N MET A 711 7.95 10.23 -8.09
CA MET A 711 7.58 11.54 -7.55
C MET A 711 8.75 12.45 -7.23
N HIS A 712 9.93 11.92 -6.92
CA HIS A 712 11.04 12.70 -6.33
C HIS A 712 12.35 12.63 -7.10
N SER A 713 12.50 11.73 -8.07
CA SER A 713 13.80 11.52 -8.76
C SER A 713 14.34 12.78 -9.42
N GLU A 714 13.51 13.56 -10.10
CA GLU A 714 13.95 14.80 -10.76
C GLU A 714 14.41 15.88 -9.78
N LEU A 715 13.85 15.93 -8.56
CA LEU A 715 14.33 16.87 -7.55
C LEU A 715 15.76 16.56 -7.12
N LEU A 716 16.17 15.29 -7.15
CA LEU A 716 17.54 14.89 -6.79
C LEU A 716 18.60 15.48 -7.74
N LYS A 717 18.19 15.96 -8.92
CA LYS A 717 19.07 16.69 -9.84
C LYS A 717 19.37 18.12 -9.39
N ILE A 718 18.59 18.66 -8.45
CA ILE A 718 18.77 20.00 -7.91
C ILE A 718 19.80 19.90 -6.78
N PRO A 719 21.00 20.50 -6.94
CA PRO A 719 22.12 20.19 -6.07
C PRO A 719 21.93 20.75 -4.64
N ASN A 720 21.19 21.85 -4.46
CA ASN A 720 21.03 22.49 -3.15
C ASN A 720 19.83 22.01 -2.31
N LEU A 721 19.08 21.00 -2.78
CA LEU A 721 17.94 20.48 -2.04
C LEU A 721 18.37 19.42 -1.03
N GLN A 722 17.92 19.59 0.21
CA GLN A 722 18.04 18.57 1.25
C GLN A 722 16.84 17.63 1.21
N PHE A 723 17.07 16.34 1.44
CA PHE A 723 16.03 15.32 1.32
C PHE A 723 15.94 14.47 2.58
N ALA A 724 14.73 14.37 3.11
CA ALA A 724 14.40 13.43 4.17
C ALA A 724 14.57 11.95 3.70
N PRO A 725 14.58 10.98 4.63
CA PRO A 725 14.75 9.55 4.29
C PRO A 725 13.68 8.99 3.34
N ASN A 726 12.47 9.56 3.35
CA ASN A 726 11.37 9.22 2.46
C ASN A 726 11.48 9.90 1.06
N TRP A 727 12.58 10.58 0.78
CA TRP A 727 12.85 11.36 -0.44
C TRP A 727 12.01 12.63 -0.61
N SER A 728 11.25 13.05 0.40
CA SER A 728 10.64 14.39 0.34
C SER A 728 11.68 15.48 0.59
N PRO A 729 11.59 16.63 -0.10
CA PRO A 729 12.45 17.76 0.20
C PRO A 729 12.19 18.24 1.63
N ASP A 730 13.26 18.52 2.37
CA ASP A 730 13.23 19.09 3.72
C ASP A 730 13.52 20.60 3.61
N THR A 731 12.59 21.31 2.97
CA THR A 731 12.75 22.72 2.59
C THR A 731 11.39 23.39 2.58
N ASP A 732 11.36 24.68 2.92
CA ASP A 732 10.13 25.48 2.89
C ASP A 732 9.56 25.56 1.47
N ALA A 733 8.22 25.66 1.37
CA ALA A 733 7.52 25.64 0.09
C ALA A 733 7.93 26.78 -0.86
N GLU A 734 8.28 27.96 -0.32
CA GLU A 734 8.74 29.10 -1.12
C GLU A 734 10.13 28.85 -1.72
N ASP A 735 11.07 28.32 -0.93
CA ASP A 735 12.42 28.03 -1.41
C ASP A 735 12.41 26.84 -2.38
N LEU A 736 11.60 25.81 -2.10
CA LEU A 736 11.41 24.69 -3.03
C LEU A 736 10.87 25.16 -4.39
N LEU A 737 9.89 26.06 -4.39
CA LEU A 737 9.34 26.64 -5.62
C LEU A 737 10.42 27.40 -6.42
N GLU A 738 11.18 28.28 -5.76
CA GLU A 738 12.23 29.04 -6.43
C GLU A 738 13.33 28.14 -6.98
N GLN A 739 13.71 27.09 -6.24
CA GLN A 739 14.71 26.12 -6.69
C GLN A 739 14.21 25.31 -7.90
N ILE A 740 12.94 24.88 -7.94
CA ILE A 740 12.37 24.17 -9.09
C ILE A 740 12.30 25.10 -10.32
N VAL A 741 11.81 26.33 -10.16
CA VAL A 741 11.72 27.29 -11.28
C VAL A 741 13.12 27.61 -11.82
N ARG A 742 14.10 27.85 -10.94
CA ARG A 742 15.49 28.10 -11.34
C ARG A 742 16.11 26.90 -12.06
N TYR A 743 15.82 25.69 -11.60
CA TYR A 743 16.26 24.46 -12.25
C TYR A 743 15.68 24.35 -13.67
N LEU A 744 14.38 24.56 -13.83
CA LEU A 744 13.70 24.50 -15.13
C LEU A 744 14.15 25.60 -16.10
N ALA A 745 14.55 26.76 -15.59
CA ALA A 745 15.06 27.87 -16.39
C ALA A 745 16.51 27.66 -16.89
N ALA A 746 17.22 26.68 -16.35
CA ALA A 746 18.61 26.36 -16.69
C ALA A 746 18.70 25.06 -17.50
N PRO A 747 19.81 24.82 -18.23
CA PRO A 747 20.03 23.52 -18.85
C PRO A 747 20.07 22.41 -17.78
N ASN A 748 19.15 21.46 -17.88
CA ASN A 748 19.00 20.38 -16.91
C ASN A 748 20.17 19.38 -17.04
N PRO A 749 20.88 19.06 -15.94
CA PRO A 749 21.91 18.03 -15.95
C PRO A 749 21.32 16.66 -16.29
N ASP A 750 22.10 15.87 -17.02
CA ASP A 750 21.86 14.43 -17.13
C ASP A 750 22.08 13.76 -15.76
N TRP A 751 21.68 12.49 -15.64
CA TRP A 751 21.75 11.79 -14.36
C TRP A 751 23.19 11.64 -13.84
N LEU A 752 24.15 11.46 -14.74
CA LEU A 752 25.56 11.32 -14.37
C LEU A 752 26.13 12.64 -13.85
N THR A 753 25.88 13.75 -14.55
CA THR A 753 26.29 15.09 -14.10
C THR A 753 25.59 15.44 -12.80
N ALA A 754 24.32 15.05 -12.60
CA ALA A 754 23.63 15.24 -11.33
C ALA A 754 24.34 14.52 -10.17
N VAL A 755 24.76 13.27 -10.34
CA VAL A 755 25.56 12.55 -9.32
C VAL A 755 26.87 13.28 -9.05
N GLN A 756 27.58 13.71 -10.08
CA GLN A 756 28.84 14.45 -9.93
C GLN A 756 28.66 15.78 -9.19
N LEU A 757 27.60 16.53 -9.52
CA LEU A 757 27.27 17.79 -8.87
C LEU A 757 26.93 17.59 -7.38
N GLN A 758 26.15 16.56 -7.05
CA GLN A 758 25.83 16.23 -5.65
C GLN A 758 27.07 15.82 -4.87
N LEU A 759 27.97 15.04 -5.48
CA LEU A 759 29.25 14.67 -4.87
C LEU A 759 30.18 15.86 -4.67
N ALA A 760 30.25 16.77 -5.65
CA ALA A 760 31.05 17.99 -5.53
C ALA A 760 30.56 18.90 -4.38
N GLN A 761 29.27 18.85 -4.05
CA GLN A 761 28.69 19.57 -2.92
C GLN A 761 28.71 18.78 -1.60
N SER A 762 29.30 17.58 -1.57
CA SER A 762 29.31 16.68 -0.41
C SER A 762 27.92 16.24 0.06
N HIS A 763 26.92 16.27 -0.83
CA HIS A 763 25.57 15.75 -0.57
C HIS A 763 25.50 14.25 -0.84
N LEU A 764 26.20 13.47 0.00
CA LEU A 764 26.35 12.02 -0.14
C LEU A 764 25.01 11.27 -0.11
N ASP A 765 24.03 11.75 0.65
CA ASP A 765 22.70 11.13 0.74
C ASP A 765 21.90 11.28 -0.56
N ALA A 766 21.97 12.45 -1.21
CA ALA A 766 21.32 12.68 -2.49
C ALA A 766 21.99 11.88 -3.61
N ALA A 767 23.32 11.82 -3.60
CA ALA A 767 24.10 11.00 -4.53
C ALA A 767 23.78 9.49 -4.36
N GLU A 768 23.64 9.00 -3.13
CA GLU A 768 23.20 7.62 -2.87
C GLU A 768 21.83 7.34 -3.49
N LYS A 769 20.85 8.21 -3.22
CA LYS A 769 19.48 8.07 -3.76
C LYS A 769 19.49 8.07 -5.29
N LEU A 770 20.32 8.89 -5.94
CA LEU A 770 20.47 8.88 -7.39
C LEU A 770 20.96 7.52 -7.90
N THR A 771 21.87 6.84 -7.20
CA THR A 771 22.37 5.51 -7.62
C THR A 771 21.39 4.37 -7.44
N THR A 772 20.30 4.56 -6.68
CA THR A 772 19.24 3.54 -6.56
C THR A 772 18.18 3.63 -7.66
N LEU A 773 18.27 4.63 -8.54
CA LEU A 773 17.30 4.80 -9.63
C LEU A 773 17.40 3.65 -10.65
N PRO A 774 16.28 3.20 -11.25
CA PRO A 774 16.28 2.12 -12.24
C PRO A 774 16.77 2.56 -13.63
N VAL A 775 17.32 3.78 -13.74
CA VAL A 775 17.87 4.33 -14.99
C VAL A 775 19.22 3.70 -15.33
N TRP A 776 19.93 3.22 -14.30
CA TRP A 776 21.27 2.66 -14.43
C TRP A 776 21.22 1.18 -14.80
N SER A 777 22.12 0.76 -15.69
CA SER A 777 22.39 -0.66 -15.86
C SER A 777 23.04 -1.23 -14.59
N ARG A 778 22.93 -2.54 -14.36
CA ARG A 778 23.59 -3.19 -13.20
C ARG A 778 25.10 -2.91 -13.11
N PRO A 779 25.90 -3.00 -14.19
CA PRO A 779 27.33 -2.69 -14.10
C PRO A 779 27.58 -1.22 -13.76
N GLU A 780 26.85 -0.29 -14.37
CA GLU A 780 26.93 1.14 -14.04
C GLU A 780 26.58 1.40 -12.58
N GLN A 781 25.51 0.78 -12.08
CA GLN A 781 25.08 0.91 -10.69
C GLN A 781 26.18 0.41 -9.73
N GLN A 782 26.83 -0.71 -10.03
CA GLN A 782 27.94 -1.23 -9.22
C GLN A 782 29.15 -0.29 -9.25
N GLN A 783 29.50 0.25 -10.42
CA GLN A 783 30.60 1.22 -10.54
C GLN A 783 30.30 2.50 -9.75
N LEU A 784 29.09 3.06 -9.88
CA LEU A 784 28.66 4.22 -9.13
C LEU A 784 28.68 3.96 -7.62
N GLN A 785 28.23 2.79 -7.17
CA GLN A 785 28.31 2.39 -5.76
C GLN A 785 29.77 2.30 -5.26
N GLN A 786 30.70 1.82 -6.08
CA GLN A 786 32.13 1.80 -5.72
C GLN A 786 32.68 3.22 -5.59
N VAL A 787 32.32 4.12 -6.52
CA VAL A 787 32.72 5.53 -6.44
C VAL A 787 32.13 6.20 -5.19
N LEU A 788 30.86 5.98 -4.88
CA LEU A 788 30.24 6.46 -3.64
C LEU A 788 30.93 5.92 -2.39
N ALA A 789 31.25 4.62 -2.36
CA ALA A 789 31.94 4.01 -1.22
C ALA A 789 33.32 4.65 -1.00
N ARG A 790 34.03 4.97 -2.08
CA ARG A 790 35.31 5.69 -2.02
C ARG A 790 35.12 7.12 -1.49
N TYR A 791 34.19 7.89 -2.04
CA TYR A 791 33.90 9.26 -1.59
C TYR A 791 33.47 9.31 -0.13
N ARG A 792 32.63 8.37 0.33
CA ARG A 792 32.24 8.25 1.74
C ARG A 792 33.43 8.04 2.65
N LYS A 793 34.37 7.19 2.23
CA LYS A 793 35.58 6.92 3.00
C LYS A 793 36.44 8.18 3.09
N GLU A 794 36.67 8.85 1.96
CA GLU A 794 37.45 10.10 1.89
C GLU A 794 36.82 11.18 2.77
N HIS A 795 35.50 11.41 2.65
CA HIS A 795 34.77 12.37 3.46
C HIS A 795 34.78 12.02 4.96
N ARG A 796 34.64 10.73 5.31
CA ARG A 796 34.73 10.30 6.71
C ARG A 796 36.12 10.54 7.30
N ASP A 797 37.17 10.30 6.52
CA ASP A 797 38.55 10.54 6.93
C ASP A 797 38.83 12.05 7.11
N GLU A 798 38.24 12.90 6.26
CA GLU A 798 38.25 14.36 6.41
C GLU A 798 37.53 14.83 7.69
N LEU A 799 36.31 14.35 7.93
CA LEU A 799 35.57 14.69 9.17
C LEU A 799 36.30 14.21 10.43
N TRP A 800 36.97 13.06 10.36
CA TRP A 800 37.81 12.57 11.45
C TRP A 800 38.98 13.51 11.73
N LYS A 801 39.61 14.04 10.68
CA LYS A 801 40.69 15.02 10.80
C LYS A 801 40.16 16.33 11.40
N ASP A 802 39.02 16.84 10.92
CA ASP A 802 38.40 18.06 11.45
C ASP A 802 37.99 17.92 12.92
N LEU A 803 37.53 16.75 13.31
CA LEU A 803 37.21 16.43 14.71
C LEU A 803 38.46 16.45 15.59
N GLN A 804 39.58 15.89 15.11
CA GLN A 804 40.87 15.97 15.82
C GLN A 804 41.40 17.41 15.91
N GLU A 805 41.32 18.18 14.83
CA GLU A 805 41.70 19.60 14.84
C GLU A 805 40.86 20.40 15.83
N THR A 806 39.54 20.18 15.86
CA THR A 806 38.63 20.84 16.80
C THR A 806 38.94 20.48 18.25
N GLU A 807 39.26 19.22 18.54
CA GLU A 807 39.70 18.77 19.87
C GLU A 807 40.99 19.47 20.31
N THR A 808 41.99 19.57 19.41
CA THR A 808 43.23 20.30 19.71
C THR A 808 42.98 21.79 19.99
N LEU A 809 42.09 22.44 19.25
CA LEU A 809 41.72 23.84 19.48
C LEU A 809 41.04 24.05 20.84
N ILE A 810 40.20 23.11 21.28
CA ILE A 810 39.56 23.15 22.59
C ILE A 810 40.61 22.97 23.70
N ASP A 811 41.51 21.99 23.57
CA ASP A 811 42.55 21.75 24.55
C ASP A 811 43.55 22.94 24.65
N GLU A 812 43.89 23.58 23.53
CA GLU A 812 44.67 24.83 23.53
C GLU A 812 43.95 25.95 24.25
N ALA A 813 42.66 26.16 23.98
CA ALA A 813 41.88 27.20 24.63
C ALA A 813 41.70 26.96 26.14
N VAL A 814 41.63 25.70 26.58
CA VAL A 814 41.66 25.34 28.01
C VAL A 814 43.02 25.66 28.64
N LYS A 815 44.13 25.35 27.96
CA LYS A 815 45.49 25.71 28.43
C LYS A 815 45.67 27.22 28.59
N LEU A 816 45.04 28.01 27.70
CA LEU A 816 45.01 29.47 27.77
C LEU A 816 44.00 30.02 28.79
N GLN A 817 43.32 29.16 29.55
CA GLN A 817 42.28 29.52 30.54
C GLN A 817 41.10 30.32 29.93
N ILE A 818 40.85 30.17 28.63
CA ILE A 818 39.70 30.79 27.92
C ILE A 818 38.39 30.06 28.28
N PHE A 819 38.49 28.75 28.54
CA PHE A 819 37.37 27.89 28.91
C PHE A 819 37.52 27.37 30.34
N SER A 820 36.37 27.20 31.01
CA SER A 820 36.29 26.47 32.27
C SER A 820 36.40 24.96 32.06
N GLU A 821 36.71 24.21 33.11
CA GLU A 821 36.67 22.73 33.06
C GLU A 821 35.26 22.20 32.74
N GLN A 822 34.21 22.94 33.12
CA GLN A 822 32.83 22.59 32.81
C GLN A 822 32.52 22.76 31.32
N ASP A 823 33.00 23.84 30.68
CA ASP A 823 32.89 24.03 29.23
C ASP A 823 33.63 22.89 28.50
N ARG A 824 34.82 22.52 28.96
CA ARG A 824 35.60 21.40 28.40
C ARG A 824 34.83 20.09 28.44
N ALA A 825 34.21 19.75 29.57
CA ALA A 825 33.41 18.53 29.70
C ALA A 825 32.20 18.54 28.75
N GLY A 826 31.56 19.69 28.57
CA GLY A 826 30.46 19.87 27.62
C GLY A 826 30.87 19.64 26.17
N PHE A 827 32.00 20.22 25.75
CA PHE A 827 32.55 20.00 24.42
C PHE A 827 33.01 18.56 24.20
N ALA A 828 33.71 17.95 25.17
CA ALA A 828 34.15 16.56 25.09
C ALA A 828 32.98 15.58 24.94
N ALA A 829 31.87 15.80 25.65
CA ALA A 829 30.67 14.97 25.52
C ALA A 829 30.02 15.07 24.12
N ARG A 830 30.07 16.25 23.48
CA ARG A 830 29.60 16.43 22.10
C ARG A 830 30.55 15.78 21.08
N LEU A 831 31.86 15.98 21.23
CA LEU A 831 32.87 15.33 20.38
C LEU A 831 32.81 13.79 20.47
N GLU A 832 32.60 13.23 21.66
CA GLU A 832 32.44 11.77 21.84
C GLU A 832 31.14 11.23 21.24
N ARG A 833 30.09 12.07 21.20
CA ARG A 833 28.86 11.73 20.48
C ARG A 833 29.11 11.69 18.98
N LEU A 834 29.79 12.71 18.43
CA LEU A 834 30.17 12.79 17.03
C LEU A 834 31.12 11.65 16.63
N ARG A 835 32.09 11.29 17.47
CA ARG A 835 32.97 10.11 17.23
C ARG A 835 32.19 8.82 17.12
N ARG A 836 31.26 8.58 18.05
CA ARG A 836 30.36 7.42 17.99
C ARG A 836 29.46 7.48 16.75
N GLY A 837 28.96 8.68 16.42
CA GLY A 837 28.25 9.00 15.19
C GLY A 837 29.04 8.56 13.97
N LEU A 838 30.23 9.12 13.71
CA LEU A 838 31.08 8.80 12.56
C LEU A 838 31.53 7.32 12.50
N SER A 839 31.54 6.63 13.64
CA SER A 839 31.88 5.20 13.69
C SER A 839 30.70 4.28 13.32
N LEU A 840 29.46 4.71 13.61
CA LEU A 840 28.23 3.93 13.42
C LEU A 840 27.37 4.41 12.24
N SER A 841 27.42 5.70 11.93
CA SER A 841 26.63 6.40 10.92
C SER A 841 27.43 6.54 9.63
N ARG A 842 26.70 6.76 8.53
CA ARG A 842 27.24 6.95 7.18
C ARG A 842 27.99 8.28 6.99
N GLY A 843 28.18 9.08 8.04
CA GLY A 843 28.77 10.42 7.97
C GLY A 843 27.77 11.39 7.37
N SER A 844 26.83 11.87 8.18
CA SER A 844 25.77 12.76 7.71
C SER A 844 26.30 14.19 7.56
N SER A 845 25.70 14.99 6.66
CA SER A 845 26.01 16.43 6.55
C SER A 845 25.80 17.15 7.89
N SER A 846 24.84 16.70 8.70
CA SER A 846 24.60 17.21 10.05
C SER A 846 25.81 17.05 10.99
N ASP A 847 26.60 15.99 10.83
CA ASP A 847 27.80 15.77 11.64
C ASP A 847 28.88 16.81 11.29
N ALA A 848 29.03 17.14 10.01
CA ALA A 848 29.95 18.18 9.52
C ALA A 848 29.55 19.58 10.03
N GLU A 849 28.26 19.91 9.96
CA GLU A 849 27.73 21.17 10.49
C GLU A 849 27.93 21.30 12.00
N GLU A 850 27.71 20.23 12.77
CA GLU A 850 27.93 20.27 14.22
C GLU A 850 29.42 20.48 14.56
N ILE A 851 30.34 19.82 13.84
CA ILE A 851 31.79 20.05 13.99
C ILE A 851 32.14 21.51 13.67
N GLN A 852 31.61 22.05 12.57
CA GLN A 852 31.86 23.44 12.18
C GLN A 852 31.28 24.44 13.18
N GLN A 853 30.07 24.19 13.71
CA GLN A 853 29.46 25.01 14.76
C GLN A 853 30.30 24.99 16.04
N LEU A 854 30.83 23.83 16.44
CA LEU A 854 31.73 23.71 17.58
C LEU A 854 33.02 24.52 17.37
N ARG A 855 33.64 24.39 16.19
CA ARG A 855 34.85 25.15 15.83
C ARG A 855 34.59 26.66 15.85
N GLN A 856 33.51 27.12 15.22
CA GLN A 856 33.12 28.53 15.23
C GLN A 856 32.82 29.04 16.64
N ALA A 857 32.17 28.23 17.50
CA ALA A 857 31.91 28.59 18.88
C ALA A 857 33.22 28.79 19.66
N VAL A 858 34.21 27.92 19.45
CA VAL A 858 35.55 28.01 20.05
C VAL A 858 36.28 29.26 19.57
N GLU A 859 36.29 29.52 18.26
CA GLU A 859 36.94 30.69 17.67
C GLU A 859 36.29 32.01 18.11
N ARG A 860 34.95 32.09 18.14
CA ARG A 860 34.23 33.28 18.62
C ARG A 860 34.58 33.60 20.07
N ARG A 861 34.67 32.60 20.93
CA ARG A 861 35.04 32.79 22.34
C ARG A 861 36.51 33.19 22.49
N ARG A 862 37.41 32.57 21.73
CA ARG A 862 38.84 32.96 21.68
C ARG A 862 39.02 34.41 21.24
N SER A 863 38.30 34.84 20.20
CA SER A 863 38.33 36.23 19.71
C SER A 863 37.81 37.22 20.75
N ARG A 864 36.76 36.89 21.49
CA ARG A 864 36.22 37.73 22.58
C ARG A 864 37.20 37.91 23.74
N GLU A 865 37.86 36.83 24.18
CA GLU A 865 38.89 36.95 25.23
C GLU A 865 40.13 37.72 24.74
N ALA A 866 40.51 37.54 23.48
CA ALA A 866 41.59 38.33 22.87
C ALA A 866 41.26 39.83 22.82
N THR A 867 40.00 40.21 22.55
CA THR A 867 39.58 41.62 22.62
C THR A 867 39.56 42.15 24.06
N LEU A 868 39.04 41.38 25.03
CA LEU A 868 39.00 41.80 26.44
C LEU A 868 40.41 41.99 27.02
N THR A 869 41.34 41.10 26.67
CA THR A 869 42.74 41.23 27.10
C THR A 869 43.43 42.44 26.47
N ARG A 870 43.16 42.75 25.18
CA ARG A 870 43.64 43.99 24.55
C ARG A 870 43.06 45.23 25.24
N GLU A 871 41.75 45.29 25.48
CA GLU A 871 41.11 46.41 26.17
C GLU A 871 41.68 46.61 27.58
N ARG A 872 41.91 45.53 28.33
CA ARG A 872 42.57 45.62 29.66
C ARG A 872 44.00 46.16 29.56
N LEU A 873 44.76 45.74 28.55
CA LEU A 873 46.12 46.25 28.33
C LEU A 873 46.10 47.73 27.94
N GLU A 874 45.16 48.16 27.10
CA GLU A 874 44.98 49.57 26.73
C GLU A 874 44.52 50.44 27.91
N GLN A 875 43.64 49.93 28.78
CA GLN A 875 43.25 50.59 30.03
C GLN A 875 44.43 50.73 30.99
N LEU A 876 45.29 49.72 31.09
CA LEU A 876 46.51 49.81 31.89
C LEU A 876 47.51 50.82 31.29
N GLN A 877 47.65 50.88 29.96
CA GLN A 877 48.54 51.84 29.30
C GLN A 877 48.04 53.29 29.40
N SER A 878 46.73 53.51 29.28
CA SER A 878 46.12 54.84 29.45
C SER A 878 46.13 55.30 30.92
N GLY A 879 45.95 54.37 31.88
CA GLY A 879 46.07 54.65 33.31
C GLY A 879 47.48 55.04 33.77
N VAL A 880 48.53 54.55 33.10
CA VAL A 880 49.93 54.89 33.40
C VAL A 880 50.36 56.25 32.81
N SER A 881 49.61 56.80 31.84
CA SER A 881 49.91 58.09 31.21
C SER A 881 49.36 59.31 31.96
N SER A 882 48.88 59.17 33.19
CA SER A 882 48.53 60.31 34.05
C SER A 882 49.35 60.33 35.35
N PRO A 883 50.52 61.00 35.33
CA PRO A 883 50.87 61.81 36.49
C PRO A 883 51.52 63.14 36.06
N LYS A 884 50.81 64.26 36.30
CA LYS A 884 51.38 65.58 36.67
C LYS A 884 50.24 66.59 36.88
N GLN A 885 49.49 66.46 37.97
CA GLN A 885 48.92 67.65 38.62
C GLN A 885 49.58 67.79 39.98
N GLY A 886 50.21 68.96 40.14
CA GLY A 886 51.27 69.23 41.09
C GLY A 886 50.84 69.17 42.55
N TRP A 887 51.71 68.57 43.35
CA TRP A 887 51.77 68.81 44.77
C TRP A 887 52.29 70.24 44.99
N LYS A 888 51.38 71.17 45.29
CA LYS A 888 51.73 72.42 45.97
C LYS A 888 51.83 72.10 47.47
N MET A 889 53.03 72.27 48.03
CA MET A 889 53.19 72.45 49.48
C MET A 889 52.76 73.88 49.81
N ASP A 890 51.83 74.03 50.76
CA ASP A 890 51.64 75.28 51.49
C ASP A 890 52.05 75.07 52.96
N PHE A 891 52.80 76.05 53.45
CA PHE A 891 53.26 76.27 54.82
C PHE A 891 52.17 76.97 55.64
#